data_AF-A0A972GXG0-F1
#
_entry.id   AF-A0A972GXG0-F1
#
_cell.length_a   1.000
_cell.length_b   1.000
_cell.length_c   1.000
_cell.angle_alpha   90.00
_cell.angle_beta   90.00
_cell.angle_gamma   90.00
#
_symmetry.space_group_name_H-M   'P 1'
#
loop_
_entity.id
_entity.type
_entity.pdbx_description
1 polymer ?
#
loop_
_entity_poly.entity_id
_entity_poly.type
_entity_poly.pdbx_seq_one_letter_code
_entity_poly.pdbx_strand_id
1 'polypeptide(L)'
;MSNFALLIENYQITIKRVNNSLKMNDRDERRFNVGHSKRMRMDGKKSFLSLVVASCMVFSLLSTTLSKPVEAKSTRAAILVDVNGTVSVKKAGGSKSYTAYKDMSLNEGDVIITGASSSAVLKIADHDDEITISDNAEVSIAELSEQGAGKTSKIKSWAGSLWVKVKSLVSSEDEFEVETPTAVMGVRGTQLGISINPETGIMTVFLAAGKIDASTTTNNGQGGTQETANTILLPSQQLNLDSRDEVKDLNLKVDIIDIDAFIRAASPEVIKALILNKALIDKENQEFIAAKKQEIAENGESNTGDSSLTIKDQSTLDKVSQNLDNLIGNIAKAALAQNKISTAEMNALISEANKKIDDDQKKLDLNKVVPLDKTAGVDAEMERLKKAELEKLNAKKQAELEAKQRLEKEKLEKFKAALEAMEKEKKRIEEENKKAIEAAKQKAETEYLSKLSEEEKKRYEAEKNGSTGNEPAPTPTPSPTPSPSPNRPSTISVKPPVLVNPTANTTNTTGNVEVKLTAATGSNIEILNGDTVVATLPGKGELESIFSLPLQNGIYNLTARAESGGRYSTSVVIPTITVQIPDVLFTQASKDANTVTLQLSMANFPKAKEFYAVQAHLVYNNTLSYIGPKELTDTPNTVFDGADISAETLNQHIGNTQYELIYAASQFEASTSTAEINNITVVGTKALVSIPLTFSPNATGSTKVDLVYVKVVNKNGATVAEFTTPKSITVTK
;
A
#
# COMPACT_ATOMS: atom_id res chain seq x y z
N MET A 1 5.31 -17.85 -2.14
CA MET A 1 6.57 -17.22 -1.72
C MET A 1 7.07 -16.13 -2.68
N SER A 2 7.05 -16.29 -4.02
CA SER A 2 7.57 -15.27 -4.97
C SER A 2 6.78 -13.95 -5.03
N ASN A 3 5.46 -13.94 -4.79
CA ASN A 3 4.64 -12.73 -4.90
C ASN A 3 4.68 -11.82 -3.65
N PHE A 4 5.16 -12.30 -2.50
CA PHE A 4 5.26 -11.49 -1.29
C PHE A 4 6.61 -10.74 -1.21
N ALA A 5 7.68 -11.36 -1.72
CA ALA A 5 8.98 -10.70 -1.89
C ALA A 5 8.94 -9.56 -2.93
N LEU A 6 8.22 -9.75 -4.04
CA LEU A 6 8.01 -8.73 -5.08
C LEU A 6 7.17 -7.53 -4.60
N LEU A 7 6.23 -7.75 -3.68
CA LEU A 7 5.43 -6.67 -3.08
C LEU A 7 6.26 -5.84 -2.08
N ILE A 8 7.21 -6.49 -1.39
CA ILE A 8 8.13 -5.85 -0.43
C ILE A 8 9.21 -5.04 -1.17
N GLU A 9 9.75 -5.54 -2.28
CA GLU A 9 10.74 -4.78 -3.08
C GLU A 9 10.14 -3.51 -3.71
N ASN A 10 8.92 -3.59 -4.24
CA ASN A 10 8.27 -2.45 -4.88
C ASN A 10 7.89 -1.32 -3.89
N TYR A 11 7.62 -1.65 -2.62
CA TYR A 11 7.31 -0.64 -1.59
C TYR A 11 8.59 -0.02 -0.97
N GLN A 12 9.68 -0.79 -0.89
CA GLN A 12 10.99 -0.34 -0.37
C GLN A 12 11.73 0.64 -1.31
N ILE A 13 11.48 0.56 -2.63
CA ILE A 13 12.05 1.47 -3.63
C ILE A 13 11.43 2.89 -3.51
N THR A 14 10.15 2.97 -3.16
CA THR A 14 9.41 4.24 -3.02
C THR A 14 9.88 5.06 -1.80
N ILE A 15 10.24 4.41 -0.69
CA ILE A 15 10.72 5.10 0.54
C ILE A 15 12.19 5.55 0.41
N LYS A 16 13.04 4.79 -0.28
CA LYS A 16 14.44 5.19 -0.54
C LYS A 16 14.57 6.46 -1.39
N ARG A 17 13.62 6.73 -2.29
CA ARG A 17 13.67 7.87 -3.21
C ARG A 17 13.27 9.21 -2.56
N VAL A 18 12.51 9.17 -1.45
CA VAL A 18 12.13 10.37 -0.69
C VAL A 18 13.25 10.87 0.25
N ASN A 19 14.11 9.98 0.76
CA ASN A 19 15.15 10.36 1.72
C ASN A 19 16.48 10.82 1.10
N ASN A 20 16.75 10.50 -0.17
CA ASN A 20 17.95 10.99 -0.85
C ASN A 20 17.82 12.45 -1.33
N SER A 21 16.61 13.02 -1.40
CA SER A 21 16.37 14.40 -1.84
C SER A 21 16.64 15.47 -0.76
N LEU A 22 16.90 15.09 0.50
CA LEU A 22 17.20 16.04 1.59
C LEU A 22 18.68 16.17 1.97
N LYS A 23 19.60 15.48 1.29
CA LYS A 23 21.01 15.43 1.70
C LYS A 23 21.94 16.47 1.07
N MET A 24 21.46 17.40 0.25
CA MET A 24 22.34 18.35 -0.46
C MET A 24 22.56 19.72 0.20
N ASN A 25 21.91 20.05 1.32
CA ASN A 25 21.91 21.43 1.84
C ASN A 25 22.58 21.70 3.20
N ASP A 26 23.41 20.81 3.73
CA ASP A 26 24.06 21.07 5.02
C ASP A 26 25.56 20.73 5.00
N ARG A 27 26.28 21.46 4.15
CA ARG A 27 27.72 21.70 4.30
C ARG A 27 27.96 23.18 4.22
N ASP A 28 27.69 23.90 5.30
CA ASP A 28 28.62 24.91 5.80
C ASP A 28 28.22 25.35 7.21
N GLU A 29 29.24 25.74 7.97
CA GLU A 29 29.18 26.29 9.33
C GLU A 29 29.10 25.31 10.51
N ARG A 30 30.28 24.98 11.04
CA ARG A 30 30.57 25.23 12.47
C ARG A 30 32.08 25.20 12.75
N ARG A 31 32.67 26.39 12.91
CA ARG A 31 33.90 26.61 13.67
C ARG A 31 33.60 27.44 14.93
N PHE A 32 34.39 27.17 15.98
CA PHE A 32 34.58 27.91 17.24
C PHE A 32 33.74 27.57 18.49
N ASN A 33 34.22 26.53 19.19
CA ASN A 33 34.83 26.51 20.54
C ASN A 33 34.31 27.38 21.72
N VAL A 34 33.87 26.65 22.77
CA VAL A 34 34.28 26.66 24.21
C VAL A 34 34.17 27.95 25.05
N GLY A 35 33.47 27.82 26.19
CA GLY A 35 33.64 28.68 27.36
C GLY A 35 32.89 28.17 28.60
N HIS A 36 33.61 27.93 29.69
CA HIS A 36 33.21 27.18 30.88
C HIS A 36 32.66 28.08 32.02
N SER A 37 31.82 27.45 32.85
CA SER A 37 31.82 27.48 34.33
C SER A 37 30.88 28.39 35.14
N LYS A 38 30.19 27.67 36.05
CA LYS A 38 29.97 27.89 37.50
C LYS A 38 29.00 28.96 38.02
N ARG A 39 27.90 28.39 38.55
CA ARG A 39 27.08 28.77 39.72
C ARG A 39 27.71 29.74 40.72
N MET A 40 26.91 30.71 41.16
CA MET A 40 26.81 31.09 42.57
C MET A 40 25.35 31.39 42.96
N ARG A 41 24.94 30.79 44.08
CA ARG A 41 23.77 31.14 44.91
C ARG A 41 24.21 32.23 45.88
N MET A 42 23.35 33.22 46.15
CA MET A 42 23.05 33.61 47.54
C MET A 42 21.84 34.55 47.62
N ASP A 43 21.02 34.27 48.64
CA ASP A 43 19.82 34.99 49.06
C ASP A 43 20.11 36.41 49.56
N GLY A 44 19.14 37.30 49.39
CA GLY A 44 19.14 38.63 50.03
C GLY A 44 17.93 39.46 49.66
N LYS A 45 16.98 39.57 50.58
CA LYS A 45 15.64 40.16 50.41
C LYS A 45 15.65 41.69 50.19
N LYS A 46 14.78 42.11 49.26
CA LYS A 46 14.04 43.38 49.17
C LYS A 46 14.82 44.66 48.76
N SER A 47 15.05 44.82 47.46
CA SER A 47 14.76 46.05 46.68
C SER A 47 15.07 45.86 45.17
N PHE A 48 14.62 44.75 44.56
CA PHE A 48 15.00 44.39 43.17
C PHE A 48 13.83 44.41 42.18
N LEU A 49 12.58 44.46 42.66
CA LEU A 49 11.41 44.30 41.80
C LEU A 49 11.13 45.54 40.93
N SER A 50 11.47 46.74 41.40
CA SER A 50 11.25 47.98 40.62
C SER A 50 12.31 48.21 39.54
N LEU A 51 13.54 47.70 39.73
CA LEU A 51 14.63 47.82 38.74
C LEU A 51 14.47 46.79 37.62
N VAL A 52 13.94 45.60 37.93
CA VAL A 52 13.68 44.53 36.95
C VAL A 52 12.52 44.90 36.03
N VAL A 53 11.44 45.51 36.54
CA VAL A 53 10.29 45.88 35.70
C VAL A 53 10.65 47.02 34.72
N ALA A 54 11.44 48.01 35.14
CA ALA A 54 11.93 49.07 34.26
C ALA A 54 12.94 48.56 33.22
N SER A 55 13.81 47.61 33.60
CA SER A 55 14.78 47.01 32.67
C SER A 55 14.12 46.06 31.66
N CYS A 56 13.04 45.36 32.04
CA CYS A 56 12.25 44.54 31.11
C CYS A 56 11.49 45.37 30.07
N MET A 57 10.97 46.56 30.40
CA MET A 57 10.33 47.43 29.41
C MET A 57 11.33 47.97 28.38
N VAL A 58 12.54 48.34 28.80
CA VAL A 58 13.59 48.84 27.88
C VAL A 58 14.20 47.71 27.03
N PHE A 59 14.34 46.48 27.56
CA PHE A 59 14.77 45.31 26.77
C PHE A 59 13.71 44.79 25.78
N SER A 60 12.42 45.00 26.06
CA SER A 60 11.34 44.63 25.14
C SER A 60 11.25 45.54 23.90
N LEU A 61 11.71 46.79 24.00
CA LEU A 61 11.71 47.76 22.91
C LEU A 61 12.98 47.74 22.05
N LEU A 62 14.07 47.10 22.52
CA LEU A 62 15.35 47.00 21.79
C LEU A 62 15.56 45.67 21.06
N SER A 63 14.62 44.72 21.19
CA SER A 63 14.71 43.39 20.58
C SER A 63 14.11 43.31 19.16
N THR A 64 13.61 44.42 18.60
CA THR A 64 12.96 44.44 17.28
C THR A 64 13.87 44.93 16.14
N THR A 65 15.16 45.19 16.36
CA THR A 65 16.03 45.80 15.32
C THR A 65 17.22 44.97 14.85
N LEU A 66 17.37 43.71 15.26
CA LEU A 66 18.53 42.86 14.88
C LEU A 66 18.16 41.41 14.51
N SER A 67 16.93 41.16 14.05
CA SER A 67 16.65 39.94 13.28
C SER A 67 16.90 40.28 11.81
N LYS A 68 17.97 39.74 11.21
CA LYS A 68 18.04 39.66 9.74
C LYS A 68 16.76 38.93 9.29
N PRO A 69 16.04 39.40 8.26
CA PRO A 69 14.98 38.59 7.70
C PRO A 69 15.62 37.26 7.31
N VAL A 70 15.07 36.16 7.85
CA VAL A 70 15.25 34.86 7.21
C VAL A 70 14.69 35.07 5.82
N GLU A 71 15.57 35.10 4.81
CA GLU A 71 15.12 35.08 3.42
C GLU A 71 14.18 33.89 3.27
N ALA A 72 12.95 34.20 2.86
CA ALA A 72 11.94 33.19 2.63
C ALA A 72 12.50 32.15 1.63
N LYS A 73 12.49 30.88 2.03
CA LYS A 73 12.63 29.74 1.12
C LYS A 73 11.70 29.99 -0.08
N SER A 74 12.27 30.07 -1.29
CA SER A 74 11.62 30.64 -2.49
C SER A 74 10.16 30.21 -2.67
N THR A 75 9.30 31.19 -2.93
CA THR A 75 7.83 31.11 -3.05
C THR A 75 7.38 30.83 -4.49
N ARG A 76 8.04 29.92 -5.22
CA ARG A 76 7.56 29.51 -6.54
C ARG A 76 6.25 28.74 -6.36
N ALA A 77 5.25 29.10 -7.15
CA ALA A 77 3.92 28.50 -7.10
C ALA A 77 3.50 28.02 -8.48
N ALA A 78 2.60 27.05 -8.53
CA ALA A 78 1.89 26.66 -9.74
C ALA A 78 0.42 27.06 -9.62
N ILE A 79 -0.26 27.23 -10.75
CA ILE A 79 -1.64 27.71 -10.81
C ILE A 79 -2.42 26.81 -11.78
N LEU A 80 -3.60 26.35 -11.36
CA LEU A 80 -4.54 25.68 -12.27
C LEU A 80 -5.25 26.72 -13.13
N VAL A 81 -4.82 26.91 -14.38
CA VAL A 81 -5.38 27.93 -15.28
C VAL A 81 -6.62 27.46 -16.03
N ASP A 82 -6.84 26.14 -16.09
CA ASP A 82 -8.07 25.53 -16.59
C ASP A 82 -8.40 24.25 -15.83
N VAL A 83 -9.68 24.00 -15.59
CA VAL A 83 -10.19 22.83 -14.84
C VAL A 83 -11.52 22.42 -15.45
N ASN A 84 -11.59 21.21 -15.99
CA ASN A 84 -12.79 20.64 -16.58
C ASN A 84 -13.13 19.29 -15.92
N GLY A 85 -14.40 19.10 -15.57
CA GLY A 85 -14.88 17.85 -14.96
C GLY A 85 -14.53 17.71 -13.47
N THR A 86 -14.23 16.49 -13.03
CA THR A 86 -13.91 16.14 -11.64
C THR A 86 -12.41 16.17 -11.44
N VAL A 87 -11.91 17.27 -10.89
CA VAL A 87 -10.50 17.42 -10.52
C VAL A 87 -10.43 17.69 -9.02
N SER A 88 -9.52 16.98 -8.35
CA SER A 88 -9.27 17.17 -6.93
C SER A 88 -7.78 17.38 -6.66
N VAL A 89 -7.49 18.13 -5.61
CA VAL A 89 -6.15 18.45 -5.16
C VAL A 89 -5.98 17.98 -3.73
N LYS A 90 -4.93 17.22 -3.47
CA LYS A 90 -4.48 16.87 -2.12
C LYS A 90 -3.29 17.76 -1.77
N LYS A 91 -3.43 18.53 -0.69
CA LYS A 91 -2.37 19.45 -0.23
C LYS A 91 -1.22 18.70 0.43
N ALA A 92 0.00 19.22 0.27
CA ALA A 92 1.22 18.68 0.86
C ALA A 92 1.04 18.36 2.36
N GLY A 93 1.43 17.16 2.79
CA GLY A 93 1.35 16.71 4.19
C GLY A 93 -0.07 16.42 4.73
N GLY A 94 -1.12 16.63 3.93
CA GLY A 94 -2.50 16.33 4.30
C GLY A 94 -3.02 15.04 3.68
N SER A 95 -4.05 14.42 4.30
CA SER A 95 -4.77 13.26 3.74
C SER A 95 -6.10 13.65 3.06
N LYS A 96 -6.53 14.91 3.17
CA LYS A 96 -7.79 15.40 2.60
C LYS A 96 -7.59 15.89 1.17
N SER A 97 -8.51 15.51 0.29
CA SER A 97 -8.63 16.05 -1.06
C SER A 97 -9.67 17.18 -1.11
N TYR A 98 -9.38 18.21 -1.91
CA TYR A 98 -10.23 19.37 -2.15
C TYR A 98 -10.64 19.41 -3.61
N THR A 99 -11.85 19.82 -3.94
CA THR A 99 -12.23 20.07 -5.33
C THR A 99 -11.37 21.19 -5.90
N ALA A 100 -10.75 20.94 -7.04
CA ALA A 100 -9.94 21.92 -7.73
C ALA A 100 -10.83 22.95 -8.45
N TYR A 101 -10.33 24.16 -8.59
CA TYR A 101 -10.99 25.24 -9.31
C TYR A 101 -9.95 26.06 -10.07
N LYS A 102 -10.40 26.81 -11.08
CA LYS A 102 -9.55 27.70 -11.86
C LYS A 102 -8.91 28.77 -10.95
N ASP A 103 -7.67 29.12 -11.25
CA ASP A 103 -6.80 30.03 -10.50
C ASP A 103 -6.41 29.52 -9.09
N MET A 104 -6.66 28.24 -8.80
CA MET A 104 -6.21 27.61 -7.56
C MET A 104 -4.67 27.53 -7.56
N SER A 105 -4.06 28.15 -6.56
CA SER A 105 -2.62 28.11 -6.33
C SER A 105 -2.19 26.81 -5.63
N LEU A 106 -1.17 26.18 -6.20
CA LEU A 106 -0.56 24.93 -5.77
C LEU A 106 0.91 25.15 -5.43
N ASN A 107 1.39 24.39 -4.46
CA ASN A 107 2.77 24.47 -3.98
C ASN A 107 3.48 23.12 -4.17
N GLU A 108 4.79 23.12 -3.94
CA GLU A 108 5.57 21.90 -3.76
C GLU A 108 4.88 20.94 -2.77
N GLY A 109 4.80 19.67 -3.16
CA GLY A 109 4.17 18.57 -2.43
C GLY A 109 2.67 18.39 -2.70
N ASP A 110 2.01 19.31 -3.41
CA ASP A 110 0.60 19.16 -3.79
C ASP A 110 0.44 18.10 -4.90
N VAL A 111 -0.69 17.37 -4.85
CA VAL A 111 -1.05 16.33 -5.82
C VAL A 111 -2.36 16.69 -6.50
N ILE A 112 -2.38 16.68 -7.83
CA ILE A 112 -3.55 16.86 -8.69
C ILE A 112 -4.03 15.49 -9.16
N ILE A 113 -5.33 15.23 -8.99
CA ILE A 113 -5.98 13.98 -9.38
C ILE A 113 -7.18 14.33 -10.27
N THR A 114 -7.19 13.78 -11.48
CA THR A 114 -8.29 13.95 -12.46
C THR A 114 -9.09 12.65 -12.57
N GLY A 115 -10.42 12.76 -12.51
CA GLY A 115 -11.32 11.63 -12.75
C GLY A 115 -11.49 11.33 -14.24
N ALA A 116 -12.39 10.40 -14.57
CA ALA A 116 -12.77 10.11 -15.94
C ALA A 116 -13.35 11.36 -16.65
N SER A 117 -13.04 11.53 -17.94
CA SER A 117 -13.52 12.67 -18.75
C SER A 117 -13.25 14.04 -18.10
N SER A 118 -12.16 14.16 -17.36
CA SER A 118 -11.77 15.36 -16.63
C SER A 118 -10.36 15.79 -17.07
N SER A 119 -10.06 17.07 -16.99
CA SER A 119 -8.75 17.60 -17.36
C SER A 119 -8.40 18.84 -16.54
N ALA A 120 -7.10 19.12 -16.45
CA ALA A 120 -6.61 20.33 -15.80
C ALA A 120 -5.39 20.86 -16.54
N VAL A 121 -5.23 22.18 -16.58
CA VAL A 121 -4.00 22.80 -17.09
C VAL A 121 -3.30 23.47 -15.93
N LEU A 122 -2.12 22.95 -15.59
CA LEU A 122 -1.23 23.51 -14.59
C LEU A 122 -0.21 24.42 -15.27
N LYS A 123 -0.10 25.66 -14.80
CA LYS A 123 0.94 26.60 -15.22
C LYS A 123 1.89 26.88 -14.07
N ILE A 124 3.20 26.84 -14.31
CA ILE A 124 4.17 27.31 -13.32
C ILE A 124 4.13 28.85 -13.32
N ALA A 125 3.97 29.51 -12.17
CA ALA A 125 3.58 30.93 -12.16
C ALA A 125 4.69 31.85 -12.68
N ASP A 126 5.94 31.47 -12.47
CA ASP A 126 7.13 32.29 -12.73
C ASP A 126 7.92 31.88 -13.97
N HIS A 127 7.43 30.86 -14.68
CA HIS A 127 7.98 30.34 -15.92
C HIS A 127 6.79 29.88 -16.78
N ASP A 128 6.68 30.27 -18.05
CA ASP A 128 5.50 29.96 -18.90
C ASP A 128 5.35 28.47 -19.27
N ASP A 129 5.76 27.56 -18.38
CA ASP A 129 5.59 26.13 -18.51
C ASP A 129 4.13 25.76 -18.24
N GLU A 130 3.60 24.92 -19.12
CA GLU A 130 2.22 24.48 -19.10
C GLU A 130 2.18 22.94 -19.15
N ILE A 131 1.47 22.35 -18.21
CA ILE A 131 1.23 20.91 -18.12
C ILE A 131 -0.27 20.69 -18.25
N THR A 132 -0.71 20.16 -19.39
CA THR A 132 -2.09 19.71 -19.60
C THR A 132 -2.22 18.28 -19.10
N ILE A 133 -3.03 18.09 -18.07
CA ILE A 133 -3.28 16.84 -17.38
C ILE A 133 -4.60 16.26 -17.91
N SER A 134 -4.54 15.04 -18.44
CA SER A 134 -5.71 14.32 -18.98
C SER A 134 -6.55 13.67 -17.88
N ASP A 135 -7.53 12.86 -18.27
CA ASP A 135 -8.34 12.08 -17.35
C ASP A 135 -7.56 10.92 -16.72
N ASN A 136 -8.08 10.43 -15.60
CA ASN A 136 -7.52 9.31 -14.84
C ASN A 136 -6.02 9.49 -14.52
N ALA A 137 -5.61 10.73 -14.22
CA ALA A 137 -4.23 11.07 -13.99
C ALA A 137 -3.99 11.41 -12.51
N GLU A 138 -2.80 11.07 -12.04
CA GLU A 138 -2.27 11.49 -10.74
C GLU A 138 -0.90 12.13 -10.96
N VAL A 139 -0.82 13.43 -10.65
CA VAL A 139 0.36 14.27 -10.89
C VAL A 139 0.72 14.99 -9.61
N SER A 140 1.97 14.89 -9.17
CA SER A 140 2.46 15.64 -8.01
C SER A 140 3.52 16.65 -8.40
N ILE A 141 3.47 17.82 -7.77
CA ILE A 141 4.51 18.83 -7.84
C ILE A 141 5.58 18.44 -6.83
N ALA A 142 6.67 17.80 -7.27
CA ALA A 142 7.67 17.25 -6.38
C ALA A 142 8.67 18.29 -5.86
N GLU A 143 9.02 19.26 -6.69
CA GLU A 143 9.91 20.36 -6.32
C GLU A 143 9.55 21.62 -7.10
N LEU A 144 9.45 22.75 -6.41
CA LEU A 144 9.40 24.09 -7.00
C LEU A 144 10.34 24.99 -6.21
N SER A 145 11.59 25.04 -6.66
CA SER A 145 12.65 25.76 -5.96
C SER A 145 13.37 26.74 -6.89
N GLU A 146 14.03 27.70 -6.28
CA GLU A 146 14.90 28.69 -6.93
C GLU A 146 16.16 28.79 -6.08
N GLN A 147 17.32 28.61 -6.71
CA GLN A 147 18.62 28.73 -6.07
C GLN A 147 19.53 29.59 -6.96
N GLY A 148 19.88 30.79 -6.47
CA GLY A 148 20.67 31.74 -7.26
C GLY A 148 19.89 32.20 -8.50
N ALA A 149 20.44 31.91 -9.69
CA ALA A 149 19.81 32.21 -10.97
C ALA A 149 19.09 31.00 -11.60
N GLY A 150 19.18 29.82 -10.99
CA GLY A 150 18.57 28.59 -11.48
C GLY A 150 17.22 28.30 -10.83
N LYS A 151 16.25 27.93 -11.67
CA LYS A 151 14.91 27.51 -11.26
C LYS A 151 14.70 26.02 -11.51
N THR A 152 14.30 25.28 -10.47
CA THR A 152 14.05 23.84 -10.56
C THR A 152 12.57 23.52 -10.42
N SER A 153 12.02 22.81 -11.40
CA SER A 153 10.64 22.34 -11.44
C SER A 153 10.61 20.84 -11.69
N LYS A 154 10.22 20.06 -10.68
CA LYS A 154 10.10 18.60 -10.80
C LYS A 154 8.65 18.16 -10.69
N ILE A 155 8.16 17.47 -11.71
CA ILE A 155 6.80 16.95 -11.78
C ILE A 155 6.88 15.42 -11.74
N LYS A 156 6.09 14.77 -10.89
CA LYS A 156 5.92 13.30 -10.94
C LYS A 156 4.56 12.96 -11.52
N SER A 157 4.54 12.04 -12.47
CA SER A 157 3.32 11.48 -13.05
C SER A 157 3.24 10.01 -12.70
N TRP A 158 2.15 9.61 -12.04
CA TRP A 158 1.94 8.22 -11.62
C TRP A 158 1.04 7.44 -12.59
N ALA A 159 0.06 8.12 -13.17
CA ALA A 159 -0.91 7.53 -14.09
C ALA A 159 -1.46 8.61 -15.01
N GLY A 160 -2.10 8.18 -16.11
CA GLY A 160 -2.78 9.03 -17.06
C GLY A 160 -1.84 9.63 -18.10
N SER A 161 -2.34 10.63 -18.82
CA SER A 161 -1.63 11.26 -19.93
C SER A 161 -1.39 12.76 -19.70
N LEU A 162 -0.19 13.23 -20.05
CA LEU A 162 0.24 14.61 -19.92
C LEU A 162 0.70 15.17 -21.26
N TRP A 163 0.38 16.44 -21.51
CA TRP A 163 1.09 17.26 -22.49
C TRP A 163 1.89 18.31 -21.74
N VAL A 164 3.21 18.24 -21.87
CA VAL A 164 4.14 19.14 -21.18
C VAL A 164 4.75 20.07 -22.22
N LYS A 165 4.57 21.36 -22.00
CA LYS A 165 5.19 22.44 -22.76
C LYS A 165 6.11 23.19 -21.81
N VAL A 166 7.41 23.03 -22.01
CA VAL A 166 8.44 23.72 -21.25
C VAL A 166 9.06 24.77 -22.14
N LYS A 167 9.03 26.02 -21.70
CA LYS A 167 9.70 27.10 -22.42
C LYS A 167 11.21 26.87 -22.38
N SER A 168 11.93 27.19 -23.46
CA SER A 168 13.39 27.10 -23.46
C SER A 168 13.97 27.86 -22.28
N LEU A 169 14.77 27.16 -21.49
CA LEU A 169 15.35 27.61 -20.24
C LEU A 169 16.10 28.94 -20.43
N VAL A 170 15.80 29.91 -19.56
CA VAL A 170 16.36 31.26 -19.65
C VAL A 170 17.79 31.27 -19.10
N SER A 171 18.05 30.45 -18.09
CA SER A 171 19.38 30.19 -17.52
C SER A 171 19.88 28.81 -17.91
N SER A 172 21.20 28.64 -18.01
CA SER A 172 21.81 27.30 -18.10
C SER A 172 21.66 26.49 -16.81
N GLU A 173 21.29 27.15 -15.71
CA GLU A 173 21.08 26.56 -14.38
C GLU A 173 19.63 26.14 -14.13
N ASP A 174 18.69 26.45 -15.02
CA ASP A 174 17.31 26.00 -14.86
C ASP A 174 17.19 24.49 -15.09
N GLU A 175 16.26 23.85 -14.41
CA GLU A 175 16.01 22.42 -14.50
C GLU A 175 14.51 22.15 -14.53
N PHE A 176 14.05 21.43 -15.56
CA PHE A 176 12.70 20.90 -15.60
C PHE A 176 12.79 19.37 -15.71
N GLU A 177 12.21 18.66 -14.76
CA GLU A 177 12.25 17.19 -14.72
C GLU A 177 10.82 16.63 -14.67
N VAL A 178 10.58 15.58 -15.46
CA VAL A 178 9.40 14.74 -15.29
C VAL A 178 9.82 13.34 -14.88
N GLU A 179 9.37 12.90 -13.71
CA GLU A 179 9.61 11.56 -13.18
C GLU A 179 8.32 10.72 -13.31
N THR A 180 8.49 9.47 -13.74
CA THR A 180 7.44 8.45 -13.82
C THR A 180 7.86 7.21 -13.02
N PRO A 181 6.98 6.21 -12.84
CA PRO A 181 7.36 4.97 -12.20
C PRO A 181 8.56 4.29 -12.87
N THR A 182 8.73 4.44 -14.19
CA THR A 182 9.74 3.72 -14.98
C THR A 182 10.93 4.57 -15.42
N ALA A 183 10.83 5.91 -15.47
CA ALA A 183 11.92 6.75 -15.96
C ALA A 183 11.97 8.14 -15.30
N VAL A 184 13.10 8.81 -15.46
CA VAL A 184 13.30 10.23 -15.14
C VAL A 184 13.72 10.93 -16.42
N MET A 185 13.08 12.05 -16.75
CA MET A 185 13.31 12.82 -17.96
C MET A 185 13.73 14.25 -17.63
N GLY A 186 14.94 14.61 -18.01
CA GLY A 186 15.40 15.99 -18.05
C GLY A 186 14.87 16.68 -19.31
N VAL A 187 14.11 17.75 -19.14
CA VAL A 187 13.39 18.44 -20.21
C VAL A 187 13.98 19.84 -20.37
N ARG A 188 14.38 20.20 -21.60
CA ARG A 188 15.00 21.50 -21.88
C ARG A 188 14.48 22.10 -23.18
N GLY A 189 13.55 23.06 -23.08
CA GLY A 189 12.92 23.73 -24.22
C GLY A 189 12.21 22.72 -25.12
N THR A 190 11.05 22.24 -24.69
CA THR A 190 10.53 20.96 -25.18
C THR A 190 9.02 20.89 -25.11
N GLN A 191 8.46 20.19 -26.09
CA GLN A 191 7.04 19.86 -26.14
C GLN A 191 6.87 18.36 -26.29
N LEU A 192 6.36 17.74 -25.23
CA LEU A 192 6.29 16.29 -25.11
C LEU A 192 4.93 15.80 -24.60
N GLY A 193 4.56 14.60 -25.05
CA GLY A 193 3.46 13.82 -24.53
C GLY A 193 3.99 12.70 -23.65
N ILE A 194 3.38 12.49 -22.49
CA ILE A 194 3.65 11.33 -21.64
C ILE A 194 2.32 10.61 -21.45
N SER A 195 2.31 9.28 -21.52
CA SER A 195 1.17 8.47 -21.18
C SER A 195 1.62 7.29 -20.33
N ILE A 196 0.93 7.05 -19.22
CA ILE A 196 1.15 5.91 -18.34
C ILE A 196 -0.14 5.13 -18.29
N ASN A 197 -0.14 3.93 -18.86
CA ASN A 197 -1.29 3.06 -18.83
C ASN A 197 -1.51 2.54 -17.39
N PRO A 198 -2.66 2.84 -16.75
CA PRO A 198 -2.88 2.45 -15.35
C PRO A 198 -3.08 0.94 -15.15
N GLU A 199 -3.43 0.18 -16.21
CA GLU A 199 -3.63 -1.26 -16.15
C GLU A 199 -2.32 -2.03 -16.35
N THR A 200 -1.53 -1.62 -17.33
CA THR A 200 -0.30 -2.33 -17.71
C THR A 200 0.96 -1.74 -17.09
N GLY A 201 0.92 -0.49 -16.62
CA GLY A 201 2.08 0.26 -16.13
C GLY A 201 3.03 0.76 -17.23
N ILE A 202 2.72 0.46 -18.50
CA ILE A 202 3.53 0.85 -19.64
C ILE A 202 3.51 2.36 -19.77
N MET A 203 4.72 2.95 -19.77
CA MET A 203 4.93 4.36 -20.03
C MET A 203 5.34 4.54 -21.49
N THR A 204 4.65 5.46 -22.17
CA THR A 204 5.06 5.99 -23.48
C THR A 204 5.37 7.47 -23.34
N VAL A 205 6.53 7.87 -23.82
CA VAL A 205 6.93 9.28 -23.96
C VAL A 205 7.07 9.57 -25.43
N PHE A 206 6.48 10.66 -25.92
CA PHE A 206 6.61 11.14 -27.28
C PHE A 206 7.15 12.57 -27.27
N LEU A 207 8.12 12.85 -28.13
CA LEU A 207 8.75 14.16 -28.26
C LEU A 207 8.36 14.83 -29.58
N ALA A 208 7.64 15.95 -29.53
CA ALA A 208 7.25 16.71 -30.72
C ALA A 208 8.28 17.76 -31.15
N ALA A 209 8.94 18.40 -30.18
CA ALA A 209 10.01 19.38 -30.39
C ALA A 209 10.91 19.46 -29.15
N GLY A 210 12.17 19.86 -29.36
CA GLY A 210 13.18 19.96 -28.31
C GLY A 210 14.05 18.70 -28.19
N LYS A 211 14.58 18.47 -26.99
CA LYS A 211 15.42 17.30 -26.66
C LYS A 211 15.13 16.85 -25.23
N ILE A 212 15.03 15.55 -25.02
CA ILE A 212 14.86 14.96 -23.68
C ILE A 212 16.02 14.02 -23.40
N ASP A 213 16.63 14.19 -22.23
CA ASP A 213 17.56 13.23 -21.66
C ASP A 213 16.75 12.29 -20.74
N ALA A 214 16.49 11.07 -21.20
CA ALA A 214 15.70 10.07 -20.47
C ALA A 214 16.62 9.07 -19.79
N SER A 215 16.31 8.70 -18.55
CA SER A 215 17.09 7.72 -17.79
C SER A 215 16.22 6.78 -16.96
N THR A 216 16.69 5.55 -16.81
CA THR A 216 16.18 4.59 -15.85
C THR A 216 17.28 4.25 -14.86
N THR A 217 16.89 4.03 -13.60
CA THR A 217 17.83 3.65 -12.54
C THR A 217 17.34 2.37 -11.89
N THR A 218 18.21 1.37 -11.88
CA THR A 218 17.97 0.06 -11.26
C THR A 218 18.96 -0.18 -10.13
N ASN A 219 18.47 -0.74 -9.03
CA ASN A 219 19.30 -1.16 -7.91
C ASN A 219 19.41 -2.68 -7.95
N ASN A 220 20.60 -3.20 -8.26
CA ASN A 220 20.85 -4.64 -8.24
C ASN A 220 21.10 -5.12 -6.80
N GLY A 221 20.03 -5.30 -6.02
CA GLY A 221 20.08 -6.03 -4.74
C GLY A 221 21.09 -5.52 -3.68
N GLN A 222 21.25 -6.30 -2.61
CA GLN A 222 21.88 -5.93 -1.35
C GLN A 222 23.37 -5.56 -1.51
N GLY A 223 23.65 -4.25 -1.59
CA GLY A 223 25.02 -3.69 -1.74
C GLY A 223 25.45 -3.36 -3.17
N GLY A 224 24.56 -3.48 -4.16
CA GLY A 224 24.90 -3.33 -5.58
C GLY A 224 25.12 -1.88 -6.06
N THR A 225 25.99 -1.74 -7.06
CA THR A 225 26.18 -0.55 -7.88
C THR A 225 24.84 -0.14 -8.52
N GLN A 226 24.53 1.15 -8.43
CA GLN A 226 23.41 1.75 -9.14
C GLN A 226 23.73 1.72 -10.64
N GLU A 227 22.98 0.95 -11.42
CA GLU A 227 23.07 0.97 -12.88
C GLU A 227 22.08 2.02 -13.38
N THR A 228 22.58 2.96 -14.17
CA THR A 228 21.75 3.97 -14.86
C THR A 228 21.87 3.70 -16.34
N ALA A 229 20.73 3.49 -16.99
CA ALA A 229 20.64 3.47 -18.44
C ALA A 229 20.07 4.82 -18.88
N ASN A 230 20.61 5.40 -19.95
CA ASN A 230 20.22 6.70 -20.46
C ASN A 230 20.02 6.62 -21.99
N THR A 231 19.23 7.55 -22.52
CA THR A 231 19.08 7.77 -23.96
C THR A 231 18.63 9.21 -24.19
N ILE A 232 18.93 9.72 -25.39
CA ILE A 232 18.45 11.02 -25.85
C ILE A 232 17.30 10.81 -26.82
N LEU A 233 16.13 11.36 -26.48
CA LEU A 233 15.02 11.48 -27.44
C LEU A 233 15.19 12.78 -28.22
N LEU A 234 15.03 12.65 -29.54
CA LEU A 234 14.96 13.73 -30.51
C LEU A 234 13.52 13.90 -31.05
N PRO A 235 13.20 15.02 -31.70
CA PRO A 235 11.86 15.25 -32.24
C PRO A 235 11.36 14.12 -33.15
N SER A 236 10.07 13.83 -33.08
CA SER A 236 9.37 12.69 -33.71
C SER A 236 9.64 11.31 -33.12
N GLN A 237 10.50 11.19 -32.10
CA GLN A 237 10.73 9.92 -31.43
C GLN A 237 9.78 9.68 -30.27
N GLN A 238 9.61 8.40 -29.94
CA GLN A 238 8.94 7.93 -28.74
C GLN A 238 9.80 6.90 -28.01
N LEU A 239 9.64 6.82 -26.69
CA LEU A 239 10.23 5.80 -25.82
C LEU A 239 9.10 5.05 -25.12
N ASN A 240 9.13 3.73 -25.20
CA ASN A 240 8.17 2.85 -24.52
C ASN A 240 8.88 2.00 -23.47
N LEU A 241 8.45 2.08 -22.21
CA LEU A 241 9.03 1.31 -21.12
C LEU A 241 7.97 0.65 -20.27
N ASP A 242 8.11 -0.66 -20.07
CA ASP A 242 7.26 -1.46 -19.21
C ASP A 242 7.79 -1.45 -17.76
N SER A 243 9.13 -1.45 -17.60
CA SER A 243 9.80 -1.42 -16.29
C SER A 243 11.18 -0.74 -16.36
N ARG A 244 11.77 -0.44 -15.19
CA ARG A 244 13.09 0.22 -15.08
C ARG A 244 14.24 -0.67 -15.56
N ASP A 245 14.07 -1.98 -15.40
CA ASP A 245 15.05 -3.05 -15.64
C ASP A 245 14.76 -3.83 -16.92
N GLU A 246 13.86 -3.30 -17.77
CA GLU A 246 13.38 -4.01 -18.94
C GLU A 246 14.49 -4.32 -19.95
N VAL A 247 15.35 -3.33 -20.20
CA VAL A 247 16.51 -3.36 -21.10
C VAL A 247 17.67 -2.61 -20.46
N LYS A 248 18.91 -2.99 -20.80
CA LYS A 248 20.13 -2.28 -20.35
C LYS A 248 20.45 -1.07 -21.22
N ASP A 249 20.08 -1.12 -22.49
CA ASP A 249 20.20 -0.03 -23.44
C ASP A 249 18.80 0.47 -23.81
N LEU A 250 18.50 1.72 -23.45
CA LEU A 250 17.19 2.31 -23.70
C LEU A 250 16.97 2.60 -25.19
N ASN A 251 18.01 2.70 -26.02
CA ASN A 251 17.88 2.89 -27.46
C ASN A 251 17.13 1.73 -28.13
N LEU A 252 17.14 0.54 -27.52
CA LEU A 252 16.34 -0.62 -27.96
C LEU A 252 14.82 -0.39 -27.87
N LYS A 253 14.40 0.64 -27.12
CA LYS A 253 13.01 0.99 -26.84
C LYS A 253 12.58 2.34 -27.41
N VAL A 254 13.47 3.00 -28.15
CA VAL A 254 13.18 4.26 -28.83
C VAL A 254 12.83 4.01 -30.29
N ASP A 255 11.68 4.50 -30.75
CA ASP A 255 11.18 4.38 -32.12
C ASP A 255 10.69 5.74 -32.64
N ILE A 256 10.36 5.84 -33.94
CA ILE A 256 9.53 6.93 -34.45
C ILE A 256 8.12 6.77 -33.88
N ILE A 257 7.45 7.90 -33.57
CA ILE A 257 6.09 7.91 -33.02
C ILE A 257 5.12 7.00 -33.78
N ASP A 258 4.37 6.19 -33.04
CA ASP A 258 3.13 5.58 -33.48
C ASP A 258 1.97 6.55 -33.19
N ILE A 259 1.61 7.33 -34.22
CA ILE A 259 0.58 8.36 -34.09
C ILE A 259 -0.77 7.75 -33.68
N ASP A 260 -1.11 6.58 -34.22
CA ASP A 260 -2.39 5.97 -33.90
C ASP A 260 -2.44 5.51 -32.45
N ALA A 261 -1.34 4.94 -31.94
CA ALA A 261 -1.22 4.58 -30.52
C ALA A 261 -1.27 5.81 -29.62
N PHE A 262 -0.55 6.88 -29.98
CA PHE A 262 -0.59 8.14 -29.26
C PHE A 262 -2.02 8.71 -29.17
N ILE A 263 -2.76 8.78 -30.29
CA ILE A 263 -4.13 9.31 -30.31
C ILE A 263 -5.09 8.43 -29.49
N ARG A 264 -4.91 7.09 -29.49
CA ARG A 264 -5.70 6.19 -28.64
C ARG A 264 -5.53 6.54 -27.16
N ALA A 265 -4.29 6.75 -26.74
CA ALA A 265 -3.91 7.00 -25.34
C ALA A 265 -4.11 8.47 -24.90
N ALA A 266 -4.12 9.42 -25.83
CA ALA A 266 -4.31 10.84 -25.55
C ALA A 266 -5.80 11.20 -25.37
N SER A 267 -6.07 12.13 -24.45
CA SER A 267 -7.37 12.78 -24.33
C SER A 267 -7.57 13.83 -25.43
N PRO A 268 -8.81 14.25 -25.72
CA PRO A 268 -9.08 15.36 -26.62
C PRO A 268 -8.33 16.64 -26.22
N GLU A 269 -8.17 16.91 -24.92
CA GLU A 269 -7.51 18.12 -24.41
C GLU A 269 -6.00 18.13 -24.68
N VAL A 270 -5.34 16.98 -24.56
CA VAL A 270 -3.92 16.83 -24.95
C VAL A 270 -3.75 17.05 -26.45
N ILE A 271 -4.63 16.45 -27.26
CA ILE A 271 -4.58 16.61 -28.73
C ILE A 271 -4.81 18.08 -29.12
N LYS A 272 -5.78 18.76 -28.49
CA LYS A 272 -6.04 20.19 -28.67
C LYS A 272 -4.82 21.03 -28.31
N ALA A 273 -4.23 20.80 -27.14
CA ALA A 273 -3.06 21.54 -26.66
C ALA A 273 -1.89 21.40 -27.65
N LEU A 274 -1.63 20.17 -28.12
CA LEU A 274 -0.61 19.89 -29.12
C LEU A 274 -0.84 20.66 -30.43
N ILE A 275 -2.05 20.62 -30.99
CA ILE A 275 -2.38 21.33 -32.25
C ILE A 275 -2.26 22.85 -32.08
N LEU A 276 -2.77 23.40 -30.96
CA LEU A 276 -2.73 24.84 -30.67
C LEU A 276 -1.31 25.39 -30.46
N ASN A 277 -0.35 24.52 -30.14
CA ASN A 277 1.05 24.87 -29.97
C ASN A 277 1.90 24.66 -31.24
N LYS A 278 1.30 24.30 -32.39
CA LYS A 278 2.02 24.05 -33.67
C LYS A 278 3.07 25.11 -34.00
N ALA A 279 2.72 26.40 -33.88
CA ALA A 279 3.65 27.48 -34.21
C ALA A 279 4.95 27.45 -33.38
N LEU A 280 4.86 27.09 -32.10
CA LEU A 280 6.03 26.94 -31.23
C LEU A 280 6.82 25.67 -31.57
N ILE A 281 6.11 24.55 -31.84
CA ILE A 281 6.71 23.29 -32.24
C ILE A 281 7.51 23.46 -33.53
N ASP A 282 6.91 24.10 -34.54
CA ASP A 282 7.55 24.37 -35.83
C ASP A 282 8.79 25.24 -35.64
N LYS A 283 8.73 26.27 -34.79
CA LYS A 283 9.86 27.15 -34.51
C LYS A 283 11.03 26.39 -33.90
N GLU A 284 10.79 25.63 -32.83
CA GLU A 284 11.82 24.81 -32.17
C GLU A 284 12.39 23.75 -33.12
N ASN A 285 11.55 23.11 -33.93
CA ASN A 285 11.99 22.13 -34.92
C ASN A 285 12.83 22.77 -36.03
N GLN A 286 12.50 23.99 -36.46
CA GLN A 286 13.32 24.73 -37.43
C GLN A 286 14.69 25.10 -36.85
N GLU A 287 14.75 25.52 -35.59
CA GLU A 287 16.01 25.79 -34.87
C GLU A 287 16.86 24.50 -34.77
N PHE A 288 16.24 23.37 -34.44
CA PHE A 288 16.89 22.06 -34.45
C PHE A 288 17.46 21.70 -35.83
N ILE A 289 16.65 21.78 -36.89
CA ILE A 289 17.10 21.47 -38.26
C ILE A 289 18.23 22.39 -38.70
N ALA A 290 18.16 23.70 -38.38
CA ALA A 290 19.20 24.66 -38.70
C ALA A 290 20.52 24.33 -37.99
N ALA A 291 20.48 24.00 -36.70
CA ALA A 291 21.66 23.60 -35.94
C ALA A 291 22.30 22.32 -36.53
N LYS A 292 21.49 21.31 -36.85
CA LYS A 292 21.99 20.05 -37.44
C LYS A 292 22.55 20.24 -38.84
N LYS A 293 21.95 21.13 -39.64
CA LYS A 293 22.48 21.51 -40.95
C LYS A 293 23.85 22.20 -40.83
N GLN A 294 24.02 23.07 -39.84
CA GLN A 294 25.30 23.73 -39.57
C GLN A 294 26.36 22.71 -39.14
N GLU A 295 26.03 21.79 -38.22
CA GLU A 295 26.96 20.73 -37.80
C GLU A 295 27.45 19.86 -38.98
N ILE A 296 26.53 19.46 -39.89
CA ILE A 296 26.90 18.69 -41.10
C ILE A 296 27.80 19.51 -42.02
N ALA A 297 27.52 20.81 -42.19
CA ALA A 297 28.34 21.68 -43.03
C ALA A 297 29.76 21.88 -42.46
N GLU A 298 29.91 21.90 -41.14
CA GLU A 298 31.20 22.10 -40.46
C GLU A 298 32.00 20.80 -40.31
N ASN A 299 31.33 19.68 -39.98
CA ASN A 299 31.98 18.44 -39.55
C ASN A 299 31.77 17.26 -40.51
N GLY A 300 30.94 17.40 -41.54
CA GLY A 300 30.55 16.33 -42.47
C GLY A 300 29.48 15.38 -41.92
N GLU A 301 29.20 15.43 -40.61
CA GLU A 301 28.14 14.69 -39.93
C GLU A 301 27.56 15.51 -38.77
N SER A 302 26.37 15.15 -38.29
CA SER A 302 25.79 15.75 -37.09
C SER A 302 25.90 14.83 -35.87
N ASN A 303 26.19 15.43 -34.72
CA ASN A 303 26.20 14.71 -33.44
C ASN A 303 24.77 14.64 -32.87
N THR A 304 24.22 13.43 -32.82
CA THR A 304 22.91 13.16 -32.21
C THR A 304 23.00 12.68 -30.75
N GLY A 305 24.21 12.61 -30.19
CA GLY A 305 24.47 12.10 -28.85
C GLY A 305 24.10 10.62 -28.73
N ASP A 306 23.63 10.20 -27.55
CA ASP A 306 23.18 8.84 -27.26
C ASP A 306 21.72 8.60 -27.69
N SER A 307 21.38 9.09 -28.89
CA SER A 307 20.05 8.90 -29.48
C SER A 307 20.05 7.71 -30.42
N SER A 308 18.93 6.98 -30.47
CA SER A 308 18.73 5.93 -31.47
C SER A 308 18.58 6.47 -32.90
N LEU A 309 18.29 7.78 -33.07
CA LEU A 309 18.22 8.44 -34.36
C LEU A 309 19.59 9.04 -34.72
N THR A 310 20.01 8.78 -35.95
CA THR A 310 21.28 9.24 -36.52
C THR A 310 21.03 10.20 -37.68
N ILE A 311 21.74 11.33 -37.71
CA ILE A 311 21.65 12.32 -38.79
C ILE A 311 23.04 12.47 -39.39
N LYS A 312 23.36 11.63 -40.38
CA LYS A 312 24.71 11.57 -40.96
C LYS A 312 24.93 12.58 -42.10
N ASP A 313 23.88 12.87 -42.86
CA ASP A 313 23.97 13.69 -44.06
C ASP A 313 22.72 14.55 -44.30
N GLN A 314 22.80 15.45 -45.29
CA GLN A 314 21.70 16.34 -45.65
C GLN A 314 20.46 15.56 -46.11
N SER A 315 20.62 14.44 -46.82
CA SER A 315 19.47 13.64 -47.28
C SER A 315 18.68 13.07 -46.09
N THR A 316 19.37 12.63 -45.05
CA THR A 316 18.76 12.12 -43.82
C THR A 316 18.09 13.26 -43.05
N LEU A 317 18.76 14.42 -42.96
CA LEU A 317 18.21 15.62 -42.33
C LEU A 317 16.95 16.12 -43.05
N ASP A 318 16.90 16.06 -44.39
CA ASP A 318 15.74 16.45 -45.18
C ASP A 318 14.53 15.55 -44.90
N LYS A 319 14.74 14.23 -44.76
CA LYS A 319 13.69 13.29 -44.35
C LYS A 319 13.18 13.56 -42.93
N VAL A 320 14.09 13.84 -41.99
CA VAL A 320 13.71 14.22 -40.63
C VAL A 320 12.91 15.53 -40.65
N SER A 321 13.38 16.55 -41.38
CA SER A 321 12.66 17.81 -41.56
C SER A 321 11.25 17.59 -42.15
N GLN A 322 11.12 16.71 -43.14
CA GLN A 322 9.83 16.37 -43.74
C GLN A 322 8.88 15.72 -42.72
N ASN A 323 9.39 14.82 -41.87
CA ASN A 323 8.59 14.22 -40.80
C ASN A 323 8.11 15.27 -39.81
N LEU A 324 8.99 16.17 -39.38
CA LEU A 324 8.64 17.24 -38.44
C LEU A 324 7.58 18.18 -39.01
N ASP A 325 7.73 18.58 -40.28
CA ASP A 325 6.74 19.43 -40.98
C ASP A 325 5.35 18.77 -41.08
N ASN A 326 5.30 17.44 -41.15
CA ASN A 326 4.06 16.69 -41.32
C ASN A 326 3.51 16.10 -40.00
N LEU A 327 4.22 16.23 -38.88
CA LEU A 327 3.89 15.57 -37.61
C LEU A 327 2.51 15.97 -37.09
N ILE A 328 2.28 17.28 -36.88
CA ILE A 328 1.01 17.79 -36.35
C ILE A 328 -0.16 17.52 -37.31
N GLY A 329 0.09 17.57 -38.62
CA GLY A 329 -0.90 17.24 -39.63
C GLY A 329 -1.37 15.80 -39.56
N ASN A 330 -0.45 14.85 -39.40
CA ASN A 330 -0.81 13.44 -39.28
C ASN A 330 -1.52 13.16 -37.96
N ILE A 331 -1.11 13.81 -36.87
CA ILE A 331 -1.79 13.72 -35.57
C ILE A 331 -3.24 14.23 -35.68
N ALA A 332 -3.46 15.38 -36.32
CA ALA A 332 -4.80 15.91 -36.55
C ALA A 332 -5.66 14.98 -37.42
N LYS A 333 -5.09 14.40 -38.49
CA LYS A 333 -5.77 13.38 -39.32
C LYS A 333 -6.16 12.14 -38.51
N ALA A 334 -5.25 11.61 -37.70
CA ALA A 334 -5.51 10.44 -36.87
C ALA A 334 -6.58 10.73 -35.79
N ALA A 335 -6.55 11.92 -35.18
CA ALA A 335 -7.58 12.34 -34.22
C ALA A 335 -8.99 12.39 -34.84
N LEU A 336 -9.12 12.88 -36.08
CA LEU A 336 -10.37 12.84 -36.84
C LEU A 336 -10.80 11.40 -37.15
N ALA A 337 -9.87 10.58 -37.64
CA ALA A 337 -10.15 9.19 -38.02
C ALA A 337 -10.62 8.35 -36.83
N GLN A 338 -10.09 8.62 -35.63
CA GLN A 338 -10.45 7.93 -34.39
C GLN A 338 -11.62 8.58 -33.63
N ASN A 339 -12.28 9.60 -34.21
CA ASN A 339 -13.39 10.34 -33.59
C ASN A 339 -13.07 10.96 -32.22
N LYS A 340 -11.80 11.28 -31.96
CA LYS A 340 -11.39 11.96 -30.70
C LYS A 340 -11.75 13.44 -30.70
N ILE A 341 -11.81 14.05 -31.88
CA ILE A 341 -12.21 15.45 -32.10
C ILE A 341 -13.15 15.49 -33.31
N SER A 342 -14.24 16.24 -33.21
CA SER A 342 -15.18 16.39 -34.33
C SER A 342 -14.59 17.22 -35.48
N THR A 343 -15.08 17.05 -36.71
CA THR A 343 -14.61 17.84 -37.86
C THR A 343 -14.78 19.35 -37.66
N ALA A 344 -15.89 19.79 -37.07
CA ALA A 344 -16.14 21.21 -36.81
C ALA A 344 -15.14 21.78 -35.80
N GLU A 345 -14.90 21.05 -34.71
CA GLU A 345 -13.94 21.43 -33.67
C GLU A 345 -12.50 21.42 -34.20
N MET A 346 -12.12 20.42 -34.99
CA MET A 346 -10.81 20.35 -35.64
C MET A 346 -10.58 21.55 -36.57
N ASN A 347 -11.57 21.92 -37.39
CA ASN A 347 -11.45 23.09 -38.27
C ASN A 347 -11.25 24.38 -37.46
N ALA A 348 -11.91 24.52 -36.32
CA ALA A 348 -11.72 25.66 -35.42
C ALA A 348 -10.31 25.68 -34.80
N LEU A 349 -9.81 24.52 -34.34
CA LEU A 349 -8.45 24.37 -33.81
C LEU A 349 -7.39 24.70 -34.85
N ILE A 350 -7.53 24.19 -36.07
CA ILE A 350 -6.62 24.48 -37.19
C ILE A 350 -6.63 25.97 -37.51
N SER A 351 -7.82 26.58 -37.56
CA SER A 351 -7.96 28.03 -37.82
C SER A 351 -7.26 28.85 -36.73
N GLU A 352 -7.40 28.47 -35.46
CA GLU A 352 -6.75 29.15 -34.34
C GLU A 352 -5.23 28.95 -34.33
N ALA A 353 -4.74 27.74 -34.59
CA ALA A 353 -3.32 27.47 -34.71
C ALA A 353 -2.68 28.27 -35.87
N ASN A 354 -3.36 28.33 -37.02
CA ASN A 354 -2.87 29.04 -38.21
C ASN A 354 -2.81 30.57 -38.04
N LYS A 355 -3.53 31.16 -37.09
CA LYS A 355 -3.39 32.60 -36.77
C LYS A 355 -2.02 32.96 -36.20
N LYS A 356 -1.32 31.98 -35.62
CA LYS A 356 0.00 32.14 -34.99
C LYS A 356 1.15 31.80 -35.94
N ILE A 357 0.85 31.50 -37.22
CA ILE A 357 1.83 31.10 -38.23
C ILE A 357 1.79 32.13 -39.36
N ASP A 358 2.87 32.90 -39.48
CA ASP A 358 2.98 33.96 -40.48
C ASP A 358 3.23 33.42 -41.90
N ASP A 359 4.00 32.33 -42.01
CA ASP A 359 4.30 31.69 -43.30
C ASP A 359 3.12 30.82 -43.77
N ASP A 360 2.45 31.28 -44.84
CA ASP A 360 1.32 30.59 -45.47
C ASP A 360 1.66 29.16 -45.92
N GLN A 361 2.92 28.85 -46.24
CA GLN A 361 3.34 27.49 -46.64
C GLN A 361 3.46 26.54 -45.44
N LYS A 362 3.64 27.07 -44.22
CA LYS A 362 3.76 26.31 -42.98
C LYS A 362 2.44 26.16 -42.23
N LYS A 363 1.39 26.86 -42.67
CA LYS A 363 0.03 26.70 -42.12
C LYS A 363 -0.44 25.26 -42.24
N LEU A 364 -1.11 24.80 -41.20
CA LEU A 364 -1.69 23.47 -41.11
C LEU A 364 -2.84 23.32 -42.12
N ASP A 365 -2.62 22.48 -43.14
CA ASP A 365 -3.59 22.12 -44.16
C ASP A 365 -3.65 20.59 -44.30
N LEU A 366 -4.74 19.99 -43.83
CA LEU A 366 -4.90 18.53 -43.81
C LEU A 366 -4.90 17.91 -45.21
N ASN A 367 -5.16 18.68 -46.28
CA ASN A 367 -5.12 18.14 -47.64
C ASN A 367 -3.69 17.95 -48.17
N LYS A 368 -2.69 18.58 -47.55
CA LYS A 368 -1.29 18.56 -47.97
C LYS A 368 -0.38 17.69 -47.10
N VAL A 369 -0.93 17.08 -46.05
CA VAL A 369 -0.16 16.26 -45.10
C VAL A 369 0.26 14.94 -45.75
N VAL A 370 1.57 14.69 -45.76
CA VAL A 370 2.23 13.46 -46.19
C VAL A 370 2.48 12.54 -44.98
N PRO A 371 2.33 11.21 -45.10
CA PRO A 371 2.68 10.27 -44.03
C PRO A 371 4.15 10.37 -43.60
N LEU A 372 4.44 10.04 -42.34
CA LEU A 372 5.81 10.04 -41.82
C LEU A 372 6.64 8.93 -42.45
N ASP A 373 7.86 9.24 -42.89
CA ASP A 373 8.88 8.26 -43.28
C ASP A 373 9.47 7.65 -42.00
N LYS A 374 9.07 6.41 -41.68
CA LYS A 374 9.58 5.67 -40.51
C LYS A 374 11.08 5.34 -40.59
N THR A 375 11.73 5.58 -41.73
CA THR A 375 13.18 5.39 -41.91
C THR A 375 13.98 6.68 -41.72
N ALA A 376 13.33 7.82 -41.48
CA ALA A 376 14.02 9.10 -41.30
C ALA A 376 14.93 9.05 -40.06
N GLY A 377 16.24 9.14 -40.30
CA GLY A 377 17.27 9.07 -39.27
C GLY A 377 17.43 7.69 -38.61
N VAL A 378 16.77 6.66 -39.11
CA VAL A 378 16.93 5.28 -38.62
C VAL A 378 18.06 4.61 -39.39
N ASP A 379 19.11 4.20 -38.67
CA ASP A 379 20.18 3.40 -39.26
C ASP A 379 19.70 1.96 -39.47
N ALA A 380 19.70 1.49 -40.72
CA ALA A 380 19.12 0.19 -41.08
C ALA A 380 19.89 -1.00 -40.47
N GLU A 381 21.20 -0.88 -40.25
CA GLU A 381 21.99 -1.93 -39.61
C GLU A 381 21.70 -1.96 -38.11
N MET A 382 21.72 -0.80 -37.45
CA MET A 382 21.39 -0.67 -36.03
C MET A 382 19.95 -1.12 -35.73
N GLU A 383 18.99 -0.79 -36.59
CA GLU A 383 17.60 -1.22 -36.45
C GLU A 383 17.45 -2.75 -36.61
N ARG A 384 18.25 -3.37 -37.49
CA ARG A 384 18.28 -4.83 -37.62
C ARG A 384 18.88 -5.48 -36.37
N LEU A 385 19.98 -4.92 -35.83
CA LEU A 385 20.60 -5.40 -34.60
C LEU A 385 19.66 -5.25 -33.41
N LYS A 386 19.03 -4.09 -33.27
CA LYS A 386 18.00 -3.78 -32.26
C LYS A 386 16.85 -4.79 -32.31
N LYS A 387 16.31 -5.10 -33.49
CA LYS A 387 15.24 -6.10 -33.65
C LYS A 387 15.70 -7.50 -33.25
N ALA A 388 16.89 -7.93 -33.68
CA ALA A 388 17.44 -9.24 -33.34
C ALA A 388 17.71 -9.37 -31.83
N GLU A 389 18.21 -8.32 -31.18
CA GLU A 389 18.45 -8.32 -29.74
C GLU A 389 17.15 -8.34 -28.93
N LEU A 390 16.15 -7.55 -29.33
CA LEU A 390 14.85 -7.53 -28.68
C LEU A 390 14.13 -8.89 -28.83
N GLU A 391 14.19 -9.51 -30.01
CA GLU A 391 13.65 -10.87 -30.23
C GLU A 391 14.33 -11.90 -29.33
N LYS A 392 15.66 -11.85 -29.23
CA LYS A 392 16.44 -12.72 -28.34
C LYS A 392 16.07 -12.50 -26.87
N LEU A 393 15.88 -11.25 -26.45
CA LEU A 393 15.47 -10.91 -25.08
C LEU A 393 14.07 -11.44 -24.77
N ASN A 394 13.13 -11.26 -25.70
CA ASN A 394 11.76 -11.75 -25.55
C ASN A 394 11.71 -13.28 -25.50
N ALA A 395 12.46 -13.97 -26.38
CA ALA A 395 12.58 -15.42 -26.35
C ALA A 395 13.17 -15.92 -25.03
N LYS A 396 14.18 -15.22 -24.48
CA LYS A 396 14.75 -15.53 -23.17
C LYS A 396 13.73 -15.36 -22.04
N LYS A 397 13.01 -14.23 -22.00
CA LYS A 397 11.96 -13.98 -20.99
C LYS A 397 10.85 -15.04 -21.04
N GLN A 398 10.42 -15.42 -22.25
CA GLN A 398 9.41 -16.45 -22.44
C GLN A 398 9.88 -17.83 -21.96
N ALA A 399 11.10 -18.23 -22.31
CA ALA A 399 11.67 -19.50 -21.85
C ALA A 399 11.84 -19.55 -20.32
N GLU A 400 12.22 -18.44 -19.69
CA GLU A 400 12.33 -18.33 -18.23
C GLU A 400 10.96 -18.43 -17.54
N LEU A 401 9.94 -17.79 -18.10
CA LEU A 401 8.56 -17.90 -17.60
C LEU A 401 8.05 -19.35 -17.70
N GLU A 402 8.25 -20.00 -18.84
CA GLU A 402 7.87 -21.41 -19.04
C GLU A 402 8.63 -22.35 -18.09
N ALA A 403 9.94 -22.11 -17.89
CA ALA A 403 10.73 -22.86 -16.93
C ALA A 403 10.22 -22.67 -15.48
N LYS A 404 9.86 -21.44 -15.10
CA LYS A 404 9.28 -21.13 -13.79
C LYS A 404 7.93 -21.82 -13.59
N GLN A 405 7.05 -21.79 -14.59
CA GLN A 405 5.77 -22.49 -14.55
C GLN A 405 5.94 -24.01 -14.46
N ARG A 406 6.89 -24.59 -15.21
CA ARG A 406 7.21 -26.02 -15.12
C ARG A 406 7.68 -26.41 -13.73
N LEU A 407 8.57 -25.59 -13.14
CA LEU A 407 9.08 -25.80 -11.79
C LEU A 407 7.97 -25.66 -10.73
N GLU A 408 7.06 -24.70 -10.87
CA GLU A 408 5.89 -24.58 -10.00
C GLU A 408 4.96 -25.79 -10.11
N LYS A 409 4.70 -26.27 -11.33
CA LYS A 409 3.90 -27.49 -11.56
C LYS A 409 4.57 -28.72 -10.96
N GLU A 410 5.88 -28.89 -11.13
CA GLU A 410 6.63 -29.99 -10.52
C GLU A 410 6.58 -29.94 -8.99
N LYS A 411 6.71 -28.74 -8.40
CA LYS A 411 6.55 -28.53 -6.95
C LYS A 411 5.14 -28.90 -6.48
N LEU A 412 4.11 -28.53 -7.25
CA LEU A 412 2.73 -28.88 -6.92
C LEU A 412 2.47 -30.39 -6.98
N GLU A 413 2.99 -31.08 -7.99
CA GLU A 413 2.87 -32.55 -8.09
C GLU A 413 3.62 -33.26 -6.97
N LYS A 414 4.84 -32.80 -6.63
CA LYS A 414 5.59 -33.31 -5.47
C LYS A 414 4.83 -33.09 -4.16
N PHE A 415 4.22 -31.92 -3.99
CA PHE A 415 3.38 -31.61 -2.84
C PHE A 415 2.16 -32.53 -2.75
N LYS A 416 1.48 -32.77 -3.88
CA LYS A 416 0.33 -33.68 -3.96
C LYS A 416 0.72 -35.12 -3.60
N ALA A 417 1.81 -35.63 -4.15
CA ALA A 417 2.32 -36.98 -3.82
C ALA A 417 2.68 -37.11 -2.33
N ALA A 418 3.25 -36.07 -1.72
CA ALA A 418 3.54 -36.04 -0.29
C ALA A 418 2.26 -36.07 0.56
N LEU A 419 1.21 -35.33 0.17
CA LEU A 419 -0.10 -35.38 0.84
C LEU A 419 -0.73 -36.76 0.79
N GLU A 420 -0.73 -37.41 -0.38
CA GLU A 420 -1.28 -38.76 -0.55
C GLU A 420 -0.51 -39.80 0.29
N ALA A 421 0.82 -39.68 0.37
CA ALA A 421 1.65 -40.52 1.23
C ALA A 421 1.32 -40.32 2.72
N MET A 422 1.14 -39.07 3.17
CA MET A 422 0.74 -38.78 4.54
C MET A 422 -0.66 -39.30 4.88
N GLU A 423 -1.62 -39.20 3.96
CA GLU A 423 -2.97 -39.74 4.19
C GLU A 423 -2.96 -41.27 4.33
N LYS A 424 -2.14 -41.95 3.51
CA LYS A 424 -1.95 -43.40 3.61
C LYS A 424 -1.33 -43.79 4.95
N GLU A 425 -0.36 -43.03 5.42
CA GLU A 425 0.30 -43.28 6.70
C GLU A 425 -0.62 -43.00 7.89
N LYS A 426 -1.44 -41.94 7.83
CA LYS A 426 -2.46 -41.66 8.85
C LYS A 426 -3.46 -42.82 8.99
N LYS A 427 -3.93 -43.38 7.88
CA LYS A 427 -4.82 -44.55 7.89
C LYS A 427 -4.17 -45.76 8.55
N ARG A 428 -2.88 -46.00 8.26
CA ARG A 428 -2.10 -47.09 8.90
C ARG A 428 -2.04 -46.91 10.43
N ILE A 429 -1.74 -45.70 10.89
CA ILE A 429 -1.66 -45.37 12.33
C ILE A 429 -3.02 -45.52 13.01
N GLU A 430 -4.11 -45.05 12.40
CA GLU A 430 -5.46 -45.22 12.94
C GLU A 430 -5.84 -46.71 13.09
N GLU A 431 -5.48 -47.53 12.11
CA GLU A 431 -5.75 -48.97 12.12
C GLU A 431 -4.92 -49.71 13.18
N GLU A 432 -3.65 -49.32 13.37
CA GLU A 432 -2.80 -49.82 14.45
C GLU A 432 -3.29 -49.41 15.84
N ASN A 433 -3.68 -48.13 16.01
CA ASN A 433 -4.24 -47.63 17.25
C ASN A 433 -5.54 -48.36 17.63
N LYS A 434 -6.41 -48.64 16.64
CA LYS A 434 -7.64 -49.42 16.86
C LYS A 434 -7.31 -50.82 17.38
N LYS A 435 -6.35 -51.52 16.75
CA LYS A 435 -5.88 -52.85 17.20
C LYS A 435 -5.28 -52.80 18.60
N ALA A 436 -4.50 -51.77 18.92
CA ALA A 436 -3.87 -51.60 20.22
C ALA A 436 -4.91 -51.35 21.33
N ILE A 437 -5.93 -50.52 21.08
CA ILE A 437 -7.03 -50.27 22.02
C ILE A 437 -7.82 -51.56 22.27
N GLU A 438 -8.09 -52.33 21.24
CA GLU A 438 -8.84 -53.59 21.35
C GLU A 438 -8.06 -54.65 22.14
N ALA A 439 -6.76 -54.79 21.90
CA ALA A 439 -5.87 -55.64 22.69
C ALA A 439 -5.75 -55.18 24.15
N ALA A 440 -5.66 -53.88 24.41
CA ALA A 440 -5.64 -53.32 25.76
C ALA A 440 -6.96 -53.56 26.51
N LYS A 441 -8.10 -53.45 25.82
CA LYS A 441 -9.42 -53.75 26.38
C LYS A 441 -9.54 -55.23 26.76
N GLN A 442 -9.10 -56.15 25.90
CA GLN A 442 -9.08 -57.58 26.21
C GLN A 442 -8.17 -57.90 27.41
N LYS A 443 -7.01 -57.25 27.49
CA LYS A 443 -6.08 -57.41 28.62
C LYS A 443 -6.69 -56.90 29.93
N ALA A 444 -7.30 -55.70 29.91
CA ALA A 444 -7.97 -55.12 31.07
C ALA A 444 -9.19 -55.94 31.52
N GLU A 445 -9.95 -56.49 30.57
CA GLU A 445 -11.07 -57.40 30.86
C GLU A 445 -10.58 -58.69 31.53
N THR A 446 -9.52 -59.29 31.00
CA THR A 446 -8.90 -60.50 31.59
C THR A 446 -8.37 -60.24 33.00
N GLU A 447 -7.73 -59.09 33.22
CA GLU A 447 -7.22 -58.69 34.54
C GLU A 447 -8.35 -58.39 35.52
N TYR A 448 -9.43 -57.74 35.08
CA TYR A 448 -10.62 -57.49 35.89
C TYR A 448 -11.31 -58.80 36.31
N LEU A 449 -11.51 -59.73 35.36
CA LEU A 449 -12.02 -61.08 35.62
C LEU A 449 -11.15 -61.85 36.63
N SER A 450 -9.84 -61.70 36.60
CA SER A 450 -8.93 -62.38 37.54
C SER A 450 -9.06 -61.91 39.00
N LYS A 451 -9.63 -60.72 39.23
CA LYS A 451 -9.78 -60.10 40.56
C LYS A 451 -11.17 -60.30 41.18
N LEU A 452 -12.10 -60.93 40.46
CA LEU A 452 -13.47 -61.19 40.90
C LEU A 452 -13.60 -62.56 41.57
N SER A 453 -14.50 -62.68 42.56
CA SER A 453 -14.87 -63.97 43.16
C SER A 453 -15.71 -64.81 42.20
N GLU A 454 -15.83 -66.12 42.44
CA GLU A 454 -16.54 -67.05 41.54
C GLU A 454 -18.04 -66.73 41.37
N GLU A 455 -18.70 -66.17 42.41
CA GLU A 455 -20.09 -65.70 42.32
C GLU A 455 -20.24 -64.37 41.54
N GLU A 456 -19.20 -63.55 41.47
CA GLU A 456 -19.22 -62.27 40.75
C GLU A 456 -18.85 -62.44 39.27
N LYS A 457 -17.92 -63.35 38.95
CA LYS A 457 -17.63 -63.75 37.56
C LYS A 457 -18.88 -64.26 36.84
N LYS A 458 -19.67 -65.12 37.50
CA LYS A 458 -20.93 -65.64 36.96
C LYS A 458 -21.97 -64.54 36.70
N ARG A 459 -21.99 -63.48 37.51
CA ARG A 459 -22.89 -62.32 37.31
C ARG A 459 -22.43 -61.44 36.15
N TYR A 460 -21.13 -61.19 36.02
CA TYR A 460 -20.55 -60.43 34.91
C TYR A 460 -20.77 -61.14 33.55
N GLU A 461 -20.62 -62.47 33.51
CA GLU A 461 -20.93 -63.27 32.32
C GLU A 461 -22.44 -63.31 32.01
N ALA A 462 -23.31 -63.30 33.02
CA ALA A 462 -24.76 -63.24 32.85
C ALA A 462 -25.25 -61.87 32.33
N GLU A 463 -24.64 -60.76 32.77
CA GLU A 463 -24.90 -59.41 32.26
C GLU A 463 -24.38 -59.22 30.82
N LYS A 464 -23.19 -59.75 30.51
CA LYS A 464 -22.62 -59.72 29.15
C LYS A 464 -23.46 -60.52 28.14
N ASN A 465 -24.19 -61.54 28.60
CA ASN A 465 -25.08 -62.38 27.78
C ASN A 465 -26.57 -61.98 27.82
N GLY A 466 -26.93 -60.84 28.44
CA GLY A 466 -28.23 -60.20 28.25
C GLY A 466 -29.47 -61.01 28.68
N SER A 467 -29.55 -61.44 29.94
CA SER A 467 -30.79 -61.98 30.52
C SER A 467 -31.40 -61.02 31.55
N THR A 468 -32.54 -60.42 31.21
CA THR A 468 -33.37 -59.62 32.12
C THR A 468 -34.29 -60.54 32.92
N GLY A 469 -34.22 -60.46 34.25
CA GLY A 469 -35.11 -61.18 35.18
C GLY A 469 -35.99 -60.22 35.98
N ASN A 470 -37.31 -60.38 35.82
CA ASN A 470 -38.42 -59.74 36.52
C ASN A 470 -38.49 -60.05 38.03
N GLU A 471 -39.03 -59.12 38.84
CA GLU A 471 -40.13 -59.30 39.84
C GLU A 471 -40.37 -58.01 40.69
N PRO A 472 -41.52 -57.83 41.40
CA PRO A 472 -42.92 -57.79 40.94
C PRO A 472 -43.67 -56.50 41.42
N ALA A 473 -44.86 -56.29 40.84
CA ALA A 473 -45.80 -55.21 41.17
C ALA A 473 -46.66 -55.48 42.43
N PRO A 474 -47.20 -54.44 43.10
CA PRO A 474 -48.38 -54.56 43.93
C PRO A 474 -49.65 -54.00 43.24
N THR A 475 -50.74 -54.75 43.35
CA THR A 475 -52.11 -54.51 42.85
C THR A 475 -53.00 -53.78 43.90
N PRO A 476 -54.28 -53.40 43.64
CA PRO A 476 -54.81 -52.05 43.86
C PRO A 476 -55.92 -51.95 44.93
N THR A 477 -56.59 -50.77 45.00
CA THR A 477 -58.01 -50.47 45.38
C THR A 477 -58.16 -49.50 46.59
N PRO A 478 -59.21 -48.65 46.74
CA PRO A 478 -60.15 -48.00 45.79
C PRO A 478 -60.12 -46.44 45.83
N SER A 479 -60.80 -45.81 44.87
CA SER A 479 -61.22 -44.39 44.92
C SER A 479 -62.27 -44.11 46.01
N PRO A 480 -62.38 -42.84 46.45
CA PRO A 480 -63.68 -42.20 46.61
C PRO A 480 -63.84 -41.00 45.66
N THR A 481 -65.08 -40.84 45.22
CA THR A 481 -65.65 -39.90 44.24
C THR A 481 -65.80 -38.45 44.79
N PRO A 482 -66.31 -37.46 44.04
CA PRO A 482 -65.72 -36.12 43.93
C PRO A 482 -66.44 -35.09 44.81
N SER A 483 -65.81 -33.95 45.05
CA SER A 483 -66.57 -32.75 45.42
C SER A 483 -65.92 -31.48 44.85
N PRO A 484 -66.73 -30.47 44.47
CA PRO A 484 -66.35 -29.48 43.47
C PRO A 484 -65.82 -28.17 44.06
N SER A 485 -65.09 -27.44 43.21
CA SER A 485 -64.76 -26.00 43.29
C SER A 485 -63.65 -25.57 44.25
N PRO A 486 -62.95 -24.44 44.01
CA PRO A 486 -63.21 -23.40 43.01
C PRO A 486 -62.05 -23.15 42.03
N ASN A 487 -62.39 -22.55 40.89
CA ASN A 487 -61.50 -21.90 39.94
C ASN A 487 -60.23 -21.32 40.58
N ARG A 488 -59.11 -22.02 40.40
CA ARG A 488 -57.79 -21.41 40.50
C ARG A 488 -57.63 -20.58 39.22
N PRO A 489 -57.43 -19.26 39.28
CA PRO A 489 -57.15 -18.48 38.10
C PRO A 489 -55.93 -19.12 37.43
N SER A 490 -56.09 -19.54 36.16
CA SER A 490 -55.00 -20.04 35.35
C SER A 490 -53.91 -18.98 35.36
N THR A 491 -52.86 -19.21 36.13
CA THR A 491 -51.65 -18.40 36.03
C THR A 491 -51.16 -18.63 34.61
N ILE A 492 -51.39 -17.64 33.74
CA ILE A 492 -50.84 -17.62 32.39
C ILE A 492 -49.33 -17.76 32.56
N SER A 493 -48.83 -18.98 32.34
CA SER A 493 -47.42 -19.34 32.43
C SER A 493 -46.86 -19.13 31.04
N VAL A 494 -45.98 -18.14 30.89
CA VAL A 494 -45.35 -17.82 29.61
C VAL A 494 -44.46 -19.00 29.22
N LYS A 495 -44.67 -19.56 28.03
CA LYS A 495 -43.86 -20.68 27.52
C LYS A 495 -42.40 -20.22 27.34
N PRO A 496 -41.40 -20.97 27.83
CA PRO A 496 -40.00 -20.62 27.62
C PRO A 496 -39.62 -20.59 26.13
N PRO A 497 -38.67 -19.72 25.74
CA PRO A 497 -38.14 -19.72 24.39
C PRO A 497 -37.37 -21.03 24.10
N VAL A 498 -37.36 -21.48 22.86
CA VAL A 498 -36.56 -22.65 22.43
C VAL A 498 -35.29 -22.15 21.77
N LEU A 499 -34.15 -22.57 22.29
CA LEU A 499 -32.85 -22.26 21.71
C LEU A 499 -32.61 -23.09 20.44
N VAL A 500 -32.28 -22.41 19.35
CA VAL A 500 -31.95 -23.04 18.06
C VAL A 500 -30.44 -23.02 17.82
N ASN A 501 -29.76 -21.91 18.16
CA ASN A 501 -28.32 -21.77 18.03
C ASN A 501 -27.78 -20.76 19.07
N PRO A 502 -26.60 -21.00 19.69
CA PRO A 502 -25.72 -22.15 19.53
C PRO A 502 -26.25 -23.42 20.22
N THR A 503 -25.94 -24.59 19.65
CA THR A 503 -26.30 -25.91 20.22
C THR A 503 -25.20 -26.53 21.08
N ALA A 504 -23.99 -25.97 21.05
CA ALA A 504 -22.84 -26.37 21.86
C ALA A 504 -21.98 -25.14 22.20
N ASN A 505 -21.05 -25.29 23.15
CA ASN A 505 -20.12 -24.23 23.50
C ASN A 505 -19.35 -23.76 22.25
N THR A 506 -19.20 -22.46 22.09
CA THR A 506 -18.65 -21.88 20.86
C THR A 506 -17.60 -20.82 21.16
N THR A 507 -16.63 -20.68 20.25
CA THR A 507 -15.63 -19.61 20.28
C THR A 507 -15.85 -18.66 19.12
N ASN A 508 -16.12 -17.38 19.43
CA ASN A 508 -16.29 -16.32 18.43
C ASN A 508 -15.06 -15.42 18.39
N THR A 509 -14.55 -15.13 17.19
CA THR A 509 -13.33 -14.32 16.99
C THR A 509 -13.58 -12.92 16.43
N THR A 510 -14.85 -12.53 16.31
CA THR A 510 -15.27 -11.28 15.68
C THR A 510 -15.91 -10.29 16.67
N GLY A 511 -16.37 -10.79 17.82
CA GLY A 511 -17.12 -10.02 18.80
C GLY A 511 -18.63 -9.96 18.52
N ASN A 512 -19.06 -10.25 17.29
CA ASN A 512 -20.48 -10.30 16.95
C ASN A 512 -20.98 -11.74 17.06
N VAL A 513 -21.75 -12.02 18.10
CA VAL A 513 -22.29 -13.36 18.40
C VAL A 513 -23.75 -13.44 17.99
N GLU A 514 -24.07 -14.43 17.16
CA GLU A 514 -25.46 -14.71 16.78
C GLU A 514 -26.09 -15.76 17.69
N VAL A 515 -27.18 -15.39 18.35
CA VAL A 515 -28.03 -16.31 19.12
C VAL A 515 -29.41 -16.38 18.47
N LYS A 516 -29.89 -17.58 18.22
CA LYS A 516 -31.16 -17.83 17.54
C LYS A 516 -32.13 -18.54 18.47
N LEU A 517 -33.28 -17.94 18.71
CA LEU A 517 -34.34 -18.51 19.56
C LEU A 517 -35.70 -18.42 18.86
N THR A 518 -36.62 -19.31 19.23
CA THR A 518 -38.04 -19.24 18.86
C THR A 518 -38.90 -19.05 20.11
N ALA A 519 -39.97 -18.25 20.01
CA ALA A 519 -40.92 -18.02 21.10
C ALA A 519 -42.28 -17.61 20.54
N ALA A 520 -43.34 -17.80 21.31
CA ALA A 520 -44.72 -17.53 20.88
C ALA A 520 -44.92 -16.08 20.39
N THR A 521 -45.71 -15.90 19.34
CA THR A 521 -46.08 -14.58 18.82
C THR A 521 -46.80 -13.76 19.90
N GLY A 522 -46.39 -12.51 20.11
CA GLY A 522 -46.91 -11.65 21.19
C GLY A 522 -46.16 -11.78 22.53
N SER A 523 -45.05 -12.52 22.55
CA SER A 523 -44.05 -12.46 23.63
C SER A 523 -42.78 -11.74 23.18
N ASN A 524 -41.99 -11.24 24.12
CA ASN A 524 -40.64 -10.71 23.90
C ASN A 524 -39.62 -11.69 24.46
N ILE A 525 -38.59 -12.03 23.69
CA ILE A 525 -37.45 -12.82 24.15
C ILE A 525 -36.41 -11.86 24.70
N GLU A 526 -36.02 -12.05 25.96
CA GLU A 526 -34.93 -11.34 26.62
C GLU A 526 -33.73 -12.27 26.78
N ILE A 527 -32.55 -11.83 26.34
CA ILE A 527 -31.27 -12.47 26.65
C ILE A 527 -30.66 -11.76 27.86
N LEU A 528 -30.19 -12.52 28.84
CA LEU A 528 -29.62 -12.04 30.08
C LEU A 528 -28.18 -12.52 30.27
N ASN A 529 -27.36 -11.64 30.84
CA ASN A 529 -26.06 -11.98 31.42
C ASN A 529 -26.15 -11.77 32.94
N GLY A 530 -26.29 -12.87 33.68
CA GLY A 530 -26.77 -12.81 35.07
C GLY A 530 -28.19 -12.25 35.12
N ASP A 531 -28.39 -11.16 35.88
CA ASP A 531 -29.69 -10.48 36.02
C ASP A 531 -29.90 -9.34 35.02
N THR A 532 -28.87 -8.98 34.24
CA THR A 532 -28.91 -7.85 33.31
C THR A 532 -29.43 -8.31 31.96
N VAL A 533 -30.50 -7.68 31.46
CA VAL A 533 -30.98 -7.88 30.08
C VAL A 533 -30.00 -7.22 29.11
N VAL A 534 -29.40 -8.03 28.23
CA VAL A 534 -28.41 -7.57 27.22
C VAL A 534 -29.01 -7.38 25.84
N ALA A 535 -30.15 -8.01 25.54
CA ALA A 535 -30.89 -7.79 24.31
C ALA A 535 -32.33 -8.28 24.41
N THR A 536 -33.24 -7.66 23.65
CA THR A 536 -34.66 -8.04 23.58
C THR A 536 -35.13 -8.03 22.13
N LEU A 537 -35.85 -9.09 21.70
CA LEU A 537 -36.50 -9.17 20.39
C LEU A 537 -37.88 -9.82 20.50
N PRO A 538 -38.86 -9.47 19.65
CA PRO A 538 -40.18 -10.09 19.68
C PRO A 538 -40.11 -11.56 19.20
N GLY A 539 -40.85 -12.43 19.88
CA GLY A 539 -41.08 -13.81 19.47
C GLY A 539 -41.96 -13.89 18.22
N LYS A 540 -41.61 -14.80 17.30
CA LYS A 540 -42.25 -14.94 15.98
C LYS A 540 -42.95 -16.28 15.76
N GLY A 541 -43.37 -16.93 16.84
CA GLY A 541 -43.95 -18.27 16.80
C GLY A 541 -42.89 -19.32 16.47
N GLU A 542 -43.09 -20.06 15.37
CA GLU A 542 -42.14 -21.08 14.88
C GLU A 542 -40.94 -20.48 14.14
N LEU A 543 -40.97 -19.19 13.79
CA LEU A 543 -39.87 -18.51 13.10
C LEU A 543 -38.76 -18.05 14.06
N GLU A 544 -37.52 -18.11 13.58
CA GLU A 544 -36.33 -17.71 14.35
C GLU A 544 -36.27 -16.19 14.60
N SER A 545 -35.94 -15.85 15.84
CA SER A 545 -35.52 -14.51 16.25
C SER A 545 -33.99 -14.53 16.41
N ILE A 546 -33.31 -13.76 15.57
CA ILE A 546 -31.85 -13.73 15.47
C ILE A 546 -31.33 -12.51 16.22
N PHE A 547 -30.61 -12.76 17.31
CA PHE A 547 -29.94 -11.75 18.11
C PHE A 547 -28.49 -11.61 17.66
N SER A 548 -28.07 -10.40 17.30
CA SER A 548 -26.65 -10.07 17.06
C SER A 548 -26.11 -9.32 18.27
N LEU A 549 -25.34 -10.01 19.10
CA LEU A 549 -24.80 -9.50 20.36
C LEU A 549 -23.36 -9.01 20.15
N PRO A 550 -23.07 -7.70 20.30
CA PRO A 550 -21.70 -7.22 20.32
C PRO A 550 -21.08 -7.49 21.71
N LEU A 551 -20.30 -8.56 21.79
CA LEU A 551 -19.63 -9.00 23.02
C LEU A 551 -18.13 -8.72 22.95
N GLN A 552 -17.56 -8.33 24.09
CA GLN A 552 -16.11 -8.12 24.24
C GLN A 552 -15.42 -9.45 24.54
N ASN A 553 -14.09 -9.46 24.59
CA ASN A 553 -13.34 -10.66 24.98
C ASN A 553 -13.75 -11.14 26.38
N GLY A 554 -14.09 -12.42 26.49
CA GLY A 554 -14.58 -13.00 27.73
C GLY A 554 -15.32 -14.32 27.55
N ILE A 555 -15.75 -14.90 28.67
CA ILE A 555 -16.57 -16.12 28.71
C ILE A 555 -17.95 -15.71 29.20
N TYR A 556 -18.98 -16.02 28.42
CA TYR A 556 -20.35 -15.62 28.68
C TYR A 556 -21.24 -16.84 28.92
N ASN A 557 -21.91 -16.85 30.07
CA ASN A 557 -22.93 -17.82 30.44
C ASN A 557 -24.30 -17.13 30.36
N LEU A 558 -24.82 -17.01 29.14
CA LEU A 558 -26.06 -16.28 28.89
C LEU A 558 -27.28 -17.17 29.17
N THR A 559 -28.39 -16.52 29.53
CA THR A 559 -29.70 -17.18 29.60
C THR A 559 -30.71 -16.41 28.78
N ALA A 560 -31.81 -17.05 28.38
CA ALA A 560 -32.90 -16.39 27.69
C ALA A 560 -34.24 -16.72 28.35
N ARG A 561 -35.15 -15.74 28.43
CA ARG A 561 -36.52 -15.93 28.92
C ARG A 561 -37.50 -15.21 28.01
N ALA A 562 -38.76 -15.61 28.04
CA ALA A 562 -39.84 -14.93 27.34
C ALA A 562 -40.65 -14.07 28.33
N GLU A 563 -40.97 -12.85 27.93
CA GLU A 563 -41.84 -11.90 28.61
C GLU A 563 -43.15 -11.77 27.83
N SER A 564 -44.28 -11.78 28.53
CA SER A 564 -45.57 -11.45 27.92
C SER A 564 -46.51 -10.88 28.98
N GLY A 565 -46.92 -9.63 28.79
CA GLY A 565 -47.87 -8.95 29.68
C GLY A 565 -47.34 -8.76 31.11
N GLY A 566 -46.04 -8.47 31.27
CA GLY A 566 -45.37 -8.25 32.55
C GLY A 566 -45.05 -9.53 33.33
N ARG A 567 -45.21 -10.71 32.70
CA ARG A 567 -44.86 -12.01 33.28
C ARG A 567 -43.71 -12.64 32.51
N TYR A 568 -42.89 -13.43 33.21
CA TYR A 568 -41.72 -14.07 32.63
C TYR A 568 -41.84 -15.59 32.65
N SER A 569 -41.28 -16.26 31.64
CA SER A 569 -41.09 -17.71 31.61
C SER A 569 -39.95 -18.14 32.53
N THR A 570 -39.75 -19.47 32.68
CA THR A 570 -38.45 -19.98 33.15
C THR A 570 -37.36 -19.66 32.13
N SER A 571 -36.13 -19.45 32.60
CA SER A 571 -34.99 -19.19 31.73
C SER A 571 -34.46 -20.47 31.08
N VAL A 572 -34.01 -20.36 29.84
CA VAL A 572 -33.26 -21.38 29.10
C VAL A 572 -31.79 -20.98 29.07
N VAL A 573 -30.91 -21.93 29.37
CA VAL A 573 -29.47 -21.71 29.35
C VAL A 573 -28.97 -21.75 27.91
N ILE A 574 -28.18 -20.75 27.52
CA ILE A 574 -27.46 -20.74 26.25
C ILE A 574 -26.07 -21.36 26.50
N PRO A 575 -25.60 -22.30 25.66
CA PRO A 575 -24.25 -22.86 25.77
C PRO A 575 -23.19 -21.76 25.89
N THR A 576 -22.13 -22.05 26.63
CA THR A 576 -21.10 -21.06 26.94
C THR A 576 -20.49 -20.51 25.66
N ILE A 577 -20.48 -19.18 25.56
CA ILE A 577 -19.89 -18.45 24.44
C ILE A 577 -18.57 -17.87 24.92
N THR A 578 -17.47 -18.27 24.29
CA THR A 578 -16.15 -17.68 24.50
C THR A 578 -15.86 -16.70 23.38
N VAL A 579 -15.54 -15.46 23.71
CA VAL A 579 -15.18 -14.43 22.73
C VAL A 579 -13.68 -14.18 22.84
N GLN A 580 -12.98 -14.42 21.74
CA GLN A 580 -11.52 -14.29 21.58
C GLN A 580 -11.20 -13.58 20.27
N ILE A 581 -11.40 -12.27 20.27
CA ILE A 581 -11.05 -11.32 19.23
C ILE A 581 -9.53 -11.10 19.27
N PRO A 582 -8.80 -11.45 18.19
CA PRO A 582 -7.37 -11.21 18.11
C PRO A 582 -7.04 -9.73 18.28
N ASP A 583 -6.00 -9.43 19.05
CA ASP A 583 -5.51 -8.06 19.24
C ASP A 583 -3.98 -8.01 19.35
N VAL A 584 -3.42 -6.82 19.11
CA VAL A 584 -1.99 -6.52 19.30
C VAL A 584 -1.86 -5.41 20.33
N LEU A 585 -1.28 -5.73 21.48
CA LEU A 585 -1.05 -4.76 22.54
C LEU A 585 0.28 -4.07 22.32
N PHE A 586 0.30 -2.75 22.57
CA PHE A 586 1.46 -1.90 22.39
C PHE A 586 1.65 -1.01 23.61
N THR A 587 2.70 -1.24 24.38
CA THR A 587 2.96 -0.57 25.66
C THR A 587 4.43 -0.19 25.81
N GLN A 588 4.73 0.72 26.74
CA GLN A 588 6.08 0.95 27.23
C GLN A 588 6.34 -0.02 28.40
N ALA A 589 7.33 -0.91 28.26
CA ALA A 589 7.66 -1.89 29.29
C ALA A 589 8.64 -1.36 30.34
N SER A 590 9.66 -0.61 29.91
CA SER A 590 10.66 -0.06 30.82
C SER A 590 11.32 1.19 30.26
N LYS A 591 12.11 1.84 31.11
CA LYS A 591 12.96 2.97 30.76
C LYS A 591 14.24 2.87 31.55
N ASP A 592 15.38 3.04 30.86
CA ASP A 592 16.70 3.10 31.47
C ASP A 592 17.55 4.17 30.76
N ALA A 593 18.07 5.13 31.53
CA ALA A 593 18.79 6.29 31.02
C ALA A 593 18.07 6.94 29.82
N ASN A 594 18.72 6.99 28.65
CA ASN A 594 18.17 7.54 27.41
C ASN A 594 17.41 6.50 26.57
N THR A 595 17.20 5.27 27.05
CA THR A 595 16.54 4.20 26.29
C THR A 595 15.18 3.86 26.88
N VAL A 596 14.16 3.82 26.04
CA VAL A 596 12.82 3.32 26.37
C VAL A 596 12.61 1.98 25.69
N THR A 597 12.12 0.99 26.43
CA THR A 597 11.79 -0.32 25.88
C THR A 597 10.31 -0.41 25.63
N LEU A 598 9.92 -0.59 24.38
CA LEU A 598 8.55 -0.84 23.98
C LEU A 598 8.27 -2.34 23.95
N GLN A 599 7.04 -2.72 24.25
CA GLN A 599 6.59 -4.10 24.17
C GLN A 599 5.42 -4.21 23.20
N LEU A 600 5.60 -5.06 22.19
CA LEU A 600 4.50 -5.58 21.39
C LEU A 600 4.12 -6.94 21.93
N SER A 601 2.82 -7.20 22.06
CA SER A 601 2.29 -8.49 22.49
C SER A 601 1.11 -8.91 21.63
N MET A 602 1.05 -10.19 21.29
CA MET A 602 -0.11 -10.79 20.62
C MET A 602 -1.12 -11.22 21.68
N ALA A 603 -2.40 -10.98 21.44
CA ALA A 603 -3.47 -11.40 22.34
C ALA A 603 -4.60 -12.13 21.61
N ASN A 604 -5.08 -13.24 22.20
CA ASN A 604 -6.29 -13.95 21.80
C ASN A 604 -6.32 -14.43 20.33
N PHE A 605 -5.32 -15.22 19.92
CA PHE A 605 -5.30 -15.94 18.64
C PHE A 605 -5.67 -17.42 18.87
N PRO A 606 -6.97 -17.79 18.86
CA PRO A 606 -7.39 -19.18 19.01
C PRO A 606 -7.05 -20.02 17.78
N LYS A 607 -7.29 -21.34 17.84
CA LYS A 607 -7.03 -22.28 16.73
C LYS A 607 -7.66 -21.85 15.40
N ALA A 608 -8.85 -21.23 15.41
CA ALA A 608 -9.51 -20.71 14.21
C ALA A 608 -8.81 -19.50 13.57
N LYS A 609 -7.89 -18.86 14.28
CA LYS A 609 -7.09 -17.70 13.88
C LYS A 609 -5.61 -17.94 14.10
N GLU A 610 -5.18 -19.19 14.05
CA GLU A 610 -3.78 -19.56 14.19
C GLU A 610 -2.94 -18.91 13.07
N PHE A 611 -1.69 -18.57 13.37
CA PHE A 611 -0.83 -17.79 12.48
C PHE A 611 0.59 -18.34 12.39
N TYR A 612 1.35 -17.86 11.42
CA TYR A 612 2.69 -18.35 11.12
C TYR A 612 3.70 -17.22 10.96
N ALA A 613 3.26 -16.03 10.57
CA ALA A 613 4.11 -14.85 10.45
C ALA A 613 3.35 -13.57 10.83
N VAL A 614 4.11 -12.58 11.31
CA VAL A 614 3.64 -11.26 11.74
C VAL A 614 4.56 -10.19 11.16
N GLN A 615 3.97 -9.09 10.71
CA GLN A 615 4.68 -7.86 10.34
C GLN A 615 4.04 -6.68 11.08
N ALA A 616 4.84 -5.82 11.71
CA ALA A 616 4.38 -4.64 12.43
C ALA A 616 5.23 -3.41 12.08
N HIS A 617 4.57 -2.26 11.90
CA HIS A 617 5.21 -1.00 11.51
C HIS A 617 5.00 0.04 12.62
N LEU A 618 6.09 0.57 13.12
CA LEU A 618 6.11 1.62 14.14
C LEU A 618 6.65 2.89 13.52
N VAL A 619 6.03 4.03 13.81
CA VAL A 619 6.46 5.34 13.35
C VAL A 619 6.69 6.24 14.56
N TYR A 620 7.84 6.92 14.60
CA TYR A 620 8.19 7.85 15.67
C TYR A 620 9.09 8.96 15.11
N ASN A 621 9.13 10.12 15.75
CA ASN A 621 9.98 11.22 15.27
C ASN A 621 11.49 10.92 15.45
N ASN A 622 12.33 11.74 14.82
CA ASN A 622 13.79 11.65 14.88
C ASN A 622 14.42 11.90 16.26
N THR A 623 13.62 12.12 17.31
CA THR A 623 14.12 12.21 18.69
C THR A 623 14.39 10.84 19.30
N LEU A 624 13.88 9.76 18.69
CA LEU A 624 14.16 8.37 19.04
C LEU A 624 14.87 7.67 17.87
N SER A 625 15.69 6.68 18.19
CA SER A 625 16.28 5.76 17.22
C SER A 625 16.41 4.37 17.80
N TYR A 626 16.13 3.37 16.99
CA TYR A 626 16.54 2.00 17.22
C TYR A 626 18.02 1.88 16.85
N ILE A 627 18.83 1.32 17.77
CA ILE A 627 20.28 1.08 17.59
C ILE A 627 20.59 -0.42 17.83
N GLY A 628 19.56 -1.27 17.83
CA GLY A 628 19.72 -2.71 18.02
C GLY A 628 20.07 -3.46 16.73
N PRO A 629 20.30 -4.78 16.84
CA PRO A 629 20.62 -5.61 15.68
C PRO A 629 19.42 -5.76 14.73
N LYS A 630 19.70 -5.90 13.44
CA LYS A 630 18.68 -6.12 12.43
C LYS A 630 18.03 -7.49 12.55
N GLU A 631 18.83 -8.52 12.80
CA GLU A 631 18.38 -9.88 13.07
C GLU A 631 18.33 -10.05 14.58
N LEU A 632 17.18 -10.47 15.09
CA LEU A 632 17.02 -10.66 16.52
C LEU A 632 17.44 -12.07 16.91
N THR A 633 18.12 -12.16 18.04
CA THR A 633 18.37 -13.44 18.68
C THR A 633 17.08 -13.95 19.31
N ASP A 634 16.87 -15.26 19.21
CA ASP A 634 15.76 -15.94 19.86
C ASP A 634 15.65 -15.55 21.34
N THR A 635 14.43 -15.20 21.74
CA THR A 635 14.13 -14.77 23.11
C THR A 635 13.13 -15.74 23.71
N PRO A 636 13.49 -16.48 24.77
CA PRO A 636 12.60 -17.47 25.37
C PRO A 636 11.25 -16.89 25.79
N ASN A 637 10.20 -17.69 25.66
CA ASN A 637 8.81 -17.36 26.00
C ASN A 637 8.15 -16.25 25.16
N THR A 638 8.73 -15.83 24.02
CA THR A 638 8.03 -14.97 23.05
C THR A 638 7.15 -15.79 22.11
N VAL A 639 6.37 -15.10 21.26
CA VAL A 639 5.52 -15.72 20.24
C VAL A 639 6.34 -16.60 19.28
N PHE A 640 7.56 -16.19 18.93
CA PHE A 640 8.45 -16.86 17.98
C PHE A 640 9.66 -17.51 18.67
N ASP A 641 9.45 -18.09 19.85
CA ASP A 641 10.47 -18.81 20.62
C ASP A 641 10.98 -20.05 19.84
N GLY A 642 12.29 -20.10 19.56
CA GLY A 642 12.99 -21.21 18.91
C GLY A 642 13.90 -20.80 17.76
N ALA A 643 15.20 -20.63 18.05
CA ALA A 643 16.23 -20.16 17.11
C ALA A 643 16.36 -20.94 15.78
N ASP A 644 16.00 -22.23 15.76
CA ASP A 644 16.09 -23.09 14.57
C ASP A 644 14.77 -23.21 13.79
N ILE A 645 13.71 -22.54 14.26
CA ILE A 645 12.35 -22.66 13.72
C ILE A 645 11.67 -21.31 13.49
N SER A 646 12.33 -20.20 13.82
CA SER A 646 11.81 -18.85 13.65
C SER A 646 12.90 -17.85 13.23
N ALA A 647 12.51 -16.88 12.41
CA ALA A 647 13.35 -15.78 11.99
C ALA A 647 12.66 -14.47 12.35
N GLU A 648 13.36 -13.59 13.04
CA GLU A 648 12.86 -12.30 13.51
C GLU A 648 13.80 -11.17 13.10
N THR A 649 13.23 -10.06 12.61
CA THR A 649 14.00 -8.89 12.19
C THR A 649 13.37 -7.58 12.63
N LEU A 650 14.22 -6.58 12.91
CA LEU A 650 13.86 -5.19 13.12
C LEU A 650 14.65 -4.31 12.14
N ASN A 651 13.94 -3.63 11.25
CA ASN A 651 14.54 -2.76 10.25
C ASN A 651 14.07 -1.31 10.44
N GLN A 652 14.98 -0.44 10.87
CA GLN A 652 14.70 0.99 10.94
C GLN A 652 14.98 1.65 9.58
N HIS A 653 13.97 2.30 9.04
CA HIS A 653 14.03 3.20 7.90
C HIS A 653 14.04 4.64 8.41
N ILE A 654 15.14 5.34 8.13
CA ILE A 654 15.37 6.72 8.56
C ILE A 654 14.66 7.64 7.58
N GLY A 655 13.53 8.23 7.98
CA GLY A 655 12.87 9.32 7.27
C GLY A 655 13.28 10.71 7.79
N ASN A 656 12.86 11.73 7.05
CA ASN A 656 13.29 13.11 7.29
C ASN A 656 12.72 13.75 8.57
N THR A 657 11.46 13.47 8.90
CA THR A 657 10.77 13.98 10.12
C THR A 657 10.42 12.87 11.10
N GLN A 658 10.37 11.63 10.61
CA GLN A 658 9.98 10.45 11.35
C GLN A 658 10.75 9.23 10.84
N TYR A 659 11.04 8.31 11.74
CA TYR A 659 11.59 7.01 11.44
C TYR A 659 10.47 5.98 11.44
N GLU A 660 10.58 5.01 10.54
CA GLU A 660 9.73 3.83 10.52
C GLU A 660 10.56 2.63 10.95
N LEU A 661 10.05 1.83 11.88
CA LEU A 661 10.65 0.59 12.32
C LEU A 661 9.73 -0.56 11.96
N ILE A 662 10.23 -1.46 11.12
CA ILE A 662 9.51 -2.63 10.65
C ILE A 662 10.00 -3.84 11.43
N TYR A 663 9.12 -4.42 12.24
CA TYR A 663 9.29 -5.74 12.81
C TYR A 663 8.68 -6.78 11.86
N ALA A 664 9.44 -7.81 11.53
CA ALA A 664 8.94 -8.94 10.76
C ALA A 664 9.43 -10.24 11.38
N ALA A 665 8.51 -11.17 11.61
CA ALA A 665 8.80 -12.47 12.20
C ALA A 665 8.00 -13.58 11.52
N SER A 666 8.65 -14.72 11.31
CA SER A 666 8.00 -15.91 10.75
C SER A 666 8.64 -17.17 11.30
N GLN A 667 7.82 -18.21 11.46
CA GLN A 667 8.35 -19.56 11.58
C GLN A 667 8.97 -20.02 10.25
N PHE A 668 9.88 -21.00 10.30
CA PHE A 668 10.40 -21.69 9.12
C PHE A 668 10.68 -23.16 9.42
N GLU A 669 10.66 -24.00 8.40
CA GLU A 669 11.06 -25.41 8.50
C GLU A 669 12.50 -25.54 8.01
N ALA A 670 13.42 -25.81 8.94
CA ALA A 670 14.82 -26.06 8.59
C ALA A 670 14.93 -27.33 7.72
N SER A 671 15.77 -27.28 6.68
CA SER A 671 15.95 -28.38 5.72
C SER A 671 16.44 -29.69 6.34
N THR A 672 16.96 -29.65 7.57
CA THR A 672 17.47 -30.78 8.35
C THR A 672 16.46 -31.34 9.34
N SER A 673 15.30 -30.69 9.53
CA SER A 673 14.27 -31.10 10.50
C SER A 673 13.11 -31.80 9.81
N THR A 674 12.69 -32.94 10.36
CA THR A 674 11.48 -33.67 9.94
C THR A 674 10.24 -33.25 10.73
N ALA A 675 10.37 -32.32 11.68
CA ALA A 675 9.27 -31.85 12.50
C ALA A 675 8.46 -30.79 11.77
N GLU A 676 7.17 -31.09 11.53
CA GLU A 676 6.23 -30.12 10.98
C GLU A 676 6.03 -28.96 11.96
N ILE A 677 6.33 -27.74 11.51
CA ILE A 677 6.09 -26.55 12.32
C ILE A 677 4.64 -26.12 12.13
N ASN A 678 3.88 -26.22 13.21
CA ASN A 678 2.46 -25.87 13.26
C ASN A 678 2.26 -24.36 13.34
N ASN A 679 1.07 -23.88 12.92
CA ASN A 679 0.67 -22.51 13.21
C ASN A 679 0.59 -22.26 14.73
N ILE A 680 0.89 -21.03 15.12
CA ILE A 680 0.87 -20.51 16.48
C ILE A 680 -0.55 -20.14 16.89
N THR A 681 -0.92 -20.55 18.10
CA THR A 681 -2.08 -20.03 18.83
C THR A 681 -1.62 -19.26 20.06
N VAL A 682 -2.30 -18.18 20.40
CA VAL A 682 -2.03 -17.37 21.60
C VAL A 682 -3.30 -17.30 22.43
N VAL A 683 -3.27 -17.91 23.63
CA VAL A 683 -4.34 -17.77 24.63
C VAL A 683 -3.92 -16.69 25.62
N GLY A 684 -4.81 -15.72 25.88
CA GLY A 684 -4.47 -14.56 26.68
C GLY A 684 -3.49 -13.66 25.94
N THR A 685 -2.41 -13.23 26.59
CA THR A 685 -1.40 -12.31 26.03
C THR A 685 -0.02 -12.96 26.05
N LYS A 686 0.70 -12.91 24.92
CA LYS A 686 2.10 -13.38 24.81
C LYS A 686 2.98 -12.30 24.19
N ALA A 687 4.18 -12.13 24.73
CA ALA A 687 5.15 -11.15 24.25
C ALA A 687 5.56 -11.49 22.81
N LEU A 688 5.49 -10.51 21.91
CA LEU A 688 5.95 -10.64 20.53
C LEU A 688 7.41 -10.23 20.42
N VAL A 689 7.71 -8.96 20.71
CA VAL A 689 9.07 -8.40 20.65
C VAL A 689 9.21 -7.24 21.63
N SER A 690 10.40 -7.12 22.22
CA SER A 690 10.81 -5.96 23.01
C SER A 690 11.72 -5.07 22.17
N ILE A 691 11.36 -3.79 22.04
CA ILE A 691 12.02 -2.84 21.13
C ILE A 691 12.68 -1.74 21.95
N PRO A 692 14.01 -1.75 22.13
CA PRO A 692 14.72 -0.64 22.75
C PRO A 692 14.87 0.54 21.76
N LEU A 693 14.26 1.68 22.07
CA LEU A 693 14.46 2.94 21.37
C LEU A 693 15.26 3.91 22.23
N THR A 694 16.31 4.49 21.67
CA THR A 694 17.19 5.43 22.36
C THR A 694 16.87 6.86 21.94
N PHE A 695 16.65 7.72 22.93
CA PHE A 695 16.51 9.16 22.75
C PHE A 695 17.82 9.77 22.28
N SER A 696 17.72 10.70 21.33
CA SER A 696 18.86 11.50 20.89
C SER A 696 19.39 12.36 22.06
N PRO A 697 20.69 12.67 22.10
CA PRO A 697 21.29 13.43 23.20
C PRO A 697 20.60 14.77 23.46
N ASN A 698 20.10 15.42 22.40
CA ASN A 698 19.45 16.73 22.44
C ASN A 698 17.93 16.68 22.61
N ALA A 699 17.31 15.49 22.58
CA ALA A 699 15.89 15.36 22.83
C ALA A 699 15.54 15.83 24.26
N THR A 700 14.47 16.60 24.40
CA THR A 700 13.90 17.04 25.68
C THR A 700 12.41 16.69 25.72
N GLY A 701 11.91 16.25 26.88
CA GLY A 701 10.49 15.96 27.08
C GLY A 701 10.04 14.58 26.59
N SER A 702 8.81 14.51 26.10
CA SER A 702 8.15 13.28 25.65
C SER A 702 7.90 13.30 24.15
N THR A 703 7.91 12.12 23.53
CA THR A 703 7.60 11.94 22.11
C THR A 703 6.58 10.82 21.91
N LYS A 704 5.91 10.83 20.76
CA LYS A 704 4.89 9.86 20.39
C LYS A 704 5.50 8.74 19.55
N VAL A 705 5.07 7.50 19.83
CA VAL A 705 5.34 6.33 18.99
C VAL A 705 4.01 5.75 18.57
N ASP A 706 3.86 5.51 17.27
CA ASP A 706 2.64 5.03 16.62
C ASP A 706 2.86 3.66 16.02
N LEU A 707 2.13 2.65 16.48
CA LEU A 707 1.97 1.38 15.78
C LEU A 707 0.90 1.57 14.70
N VAL A 708 1.33 1.78 13.45
CA VAL A 708 0.44 2.22 12.36
C VAL A 708 -0.15 1.07 11.55
N TYR A 709 0.51 -0.09 11.55
CA TYR A 709 0.08 -1.24 10.77
C TYR A 709 0.60 -2.54 11.37
N VAL A 710 -0.27 -3.55 11.48
CA VAL A 710 0.12 -4.93 11.79
C VAL A 710 -0.62 -5.90 10.89
N LYS A 711 0.11 -6.82 10.25
CA LYS A 711 -0.44 -7.91 9.45
C LYS A 711 -0.04 -9.25 10.04
N VAL A 712 -0.99 -10.16 10.13
CA VAL A 712 -0.80 -11.52 10.65
C VAL A 712 -1.32 -12.52 9.64
N VAL A 713 -0.48 -13.49 9.25
CA VAL A 713 -0.79 -14.48 8.22
C VAL A 713 -0.57 -15.90 8.71
N ASN A 714 -1.31 -16.88 8.20
CA ASN A 714 -1.08 -18.30 8.46
C ASN A 714 0.01 -18.89 7.54
N LYS A 715 0.34 -20.18 7.71
CA LYS A 715 1.38 -20.90 6.94
C LYS A 715 1.18 -20.86 5.43
N ASN A 716 -0.07 -20.72 4.96
CA ASN A 716 -0.41 -20.61 3.54
C ASN A 716 -0.31 -19.16 3.00
N GLY A 717 0.04 -18.19 3.85
CA GLY A 717 0.09 -16.77 3.51
C GLY A 717 -1.27 -16.07 3.52
N ALA A 718 -2.34 -16.73 3.96
CA ALA A 718 -3.65 -16.09 4.09
C ALA A 718 -3.68 -15.18 5.31
N THR A 719 -4.26 -13.98 5.16
CA THR A 719 -4.39 -13.01 6.26
C THR A 719 -5.40 -13.51 7.28
N VAL A 720 -4.98 -13.64 8.54
CA VAL A 720 -5.86 -14.07 9.64
C VAL A 720 -6.32 -12.92 10.52
N ALA A 721 -5.49 -11.87 10.64
CA ALA A 721 -5.81 -10.60 11.28
C ALA A 721 -4.98 -9.47 10.65
N GLU A 722 -5.57 -8.27 10.59
CA GLU A 722 -4.93 -7.07 10.06
C GLU A 722 -5.43 -5.87 10.86
N PHE A 723 -4.49 -5.04 11.33
CA PHE A 723 -4.74 -3.90 12.20
C PHE A 723 -4.21 -2.65 11.49
N THR A 724 -5.12 -1.81 11.03
CA THR A 724 -4.80 -0.57 10.28
C THR A 724 -5.11 0.70 11.06
N THR A 725 -5.77 0.57 12.23
CA THR A 725 -6.03 1.71 13.12
C THR A 725 -4.80 1.97 13.99
N PRO A 726 -4.18 3.17 13.94
CA PRO A 726 -2.96 3.43 14.69
C PRO A 726 -3.17 3.33 16.20
N LYS A 727 -2.25 2.65 16.89
CA LYS A 727 -2.15 2.65 18.36
C LYS A 727 -0.97 3.51 18.78
N SER A 728 -1.24 4.52 19.60
CA SER A 728 -0.28 5.53 19.99
C SER A 728 0.12 5.42 21.46
N ILE A 729 1.41 5.56 21.75
CA ILE A 729 1.91 5.76 23.11
C ILE A 729 2.80 7.00 23.17
N THR A 730 2.82 7.66 24.31
CA THR A 730 3.75 8.74 24.60
C THR A 730 4.85 8.21 25.51
N VAL A 731 6.10 8.37 25.08
CA VAL A 731 7.29 7.93 25.81
C VAL A 731 8.11 9.14 26.22
N THR A 732 8.72 9.08 27.40
CA THR A 732 9.40 10.23 28.02
C THR A 732 10.87 9.93 28.25
N LYS A 733 11.75 10.83 27.80
CA LYS A 733 13.20 10.74 27.98
C LYS A 733 13.62 10.77 29.43
#